data_AF-A0A494RFD4-F1
#
_entry.id   AF-A0A494RFD4-F1
#
_cell.length_a   1.000
_cell.length_b   1.000
_cell.length_c   1.000
_cell.angle_alpha   90.00
_cell.angle_beta   90.00
_cell.angle_gamma   90.00
#
_symmetry.space_group_name_H-M   'P 1'
#
loop_
_entity.id
_entity.type
_entity.pdbx_description
1 polymer ?
#
loop_
_entity_poly.entity_id
_entity_poly.type
_entity_poly.pdbx_seq_one_letter_code
_entity_poly.pdbx_strand_id
1 'polypeptide(L)'
;MSLYSNLKTARTEEDVKDAYIKALGLKSYTKGLIDIQTKEMWFEAKDTGKNSCYAMFTQLLHYVQVAVDKGETVPPFLAVIDTEKAALMKLSDVLPFLKKKTVKWGKSASQYTQEALDEISAHIGTHFVAFKISTHEEEFISTAKEAIKSGDIIRIQITPDNLKQVFDKWVVMIGEELSGVKAEDYALLFFADIMHDGTISTHANLTAELLHKNGAPIFSLAGKYYDLGNQDGYREFWAIYHKPPKSEYRDYLLERRDSLIPINERSFKGAFYTPLHVVDKAYDKLSESLGKNWQKDYVVWDMCCGVGNLEVKHSNHRNIFMSTLDQADIDVMKATKTCAAAIKFQYDYLNDDITDSGGIDYSLTNKVPPQLRKAISEGKKLLVLINPPYGETGAGVGQGNKNKIGVEKTRINASMTTEGYASKELFVQFLTRISKELPNATLAMFSTLKYVNAPNFEKFRNNWNAEYLGGFVVHSKAFDGIKGDFPIGFLVWKTNQNAAQKTPIVELDVDVLDKKGNQVGAKKYYNLSNNLHLNVWIKKPKTNKNPALPLSNAVTVSKNPRKKTSCDEMVGYLYASNNDLQHAAIETCITSSIYTGGNGGGLYIVEDNLLQVAVVFAMRRIVKPTWLNDRDQFLQPTEFLTDEFKYDCLIWMLFNGYNLTAGADDIDWDGMKWSLINHFIPFSEQEVGSPGRFESDFMVQFLDGKTLSSEAVAVLDCGREIWKSYFSYVDIRAVREAYKLNRPDVGWYQVRKALRERAKSSHNVPVSFASFESSYKELSEKLRMNVYELGFLRK
;
A
#
# COMPACT_ATOMS: atom_id res chain seq x y z
N MET A 1 7.50 -10.28 20.98
CA MET A 1 7.49 -9.04 20.17
C MET A 1 8.88 -8.84 19.61
N SER A 2 8.99 -8.43 18.35
CA SER A 2 10.26 -8.16 17.68
C SER A 2 10.89 -6.87 18.24
N LEU A 3 12.20 -6.70 18.10
CA LEU A 3 12.93 -5.49 18.46
C LEU A 3 12.31 -4.27 17.78
N TYR A 4 12.05 -4.34 16.47
CA TYR A 4 11.41 -3.24 15.72
C TYR A 4 10.05 -2.84 16.29
N SER A 5 9.23 -3.82 16.70
CA SER A 5 7.91 -3.54 17.28
C SER A 5 8.02 -2.84 18.63
N ASN A 6 8.99 -3.22 19.47
CA ASN A 6 9.23 -2.59 20.77
C ASN A 6 9.76 -1.16 20.60
N LEU A 7 10.67 -0.94 19.64
CA LEU A 7 11.24 0.39 19.36
C LEU A 7 10.20 1.40 18.87
N LYS A 8 9.13 0.97 18.18
CA LYS A 8 8.02 1.88 17.81
C LYS A 8 7.25 2.45 18.99
N THR A 9 7.31 1.77 20.14
CA THR A 9 6.62 2.19 21.36
C THR A 9 7.55 2.86 22.36
N ALA A 10 8.86 2.87 22.09
CA ALA A 10 9.86 3.55 22.92
C ALA A 10 9.63 5.06 22.91
N ARG A 11 9.67 5.68 24.10
CA ARG A 11 9.51 7.13 24.28
C ARG A 11 10.75 7.78 24.87
N THR A 12 11.66 6.99 25.41
CA THR A 12 12.88 7.43 26.08
C THR A 12 14.08 6.61 25.62
N GLU A 13 15.28 7.12 25.86
CA GLU A 13 16.53 6.42 25.57
C GLU A 13 16.67 5.12 26.40
N GLU A 14 16.12 5.10 27.62
CA GLU A 14 16.09 3.89 28.45
C GLU A 14 15.19 2.79 27.86
N ASP A 15 14.06 3.15 27.27
CA ASP A 15 13.21 2.19 26.56
C ASP A 15 13.95 1.55 25.38
N VAL A 16 14.76 2.34 24.67
CA VAL A 16 15.61 1.86 23.58
C VAL A 16 16.65 0.88 24.13
N LYS A 17 17.39 1.25 25.17
CA LYS A 17 18.38 0.38 25.81
C LYS A 17 17.76 -0.96 26.23
N ASP A 18 16.60 -0.93 26.89
CA ASP A 18 15.90 -2.14 27.34
C ASP A 18 15.43 -3.02 26.18
N ALA A 19 14.95 -2.43 25.09
CA ALA A 19 14.55 -3.16 23.90
C ALA A 19 15.74 -3.93 23.29
N TYR A 20 16.89 -3.28 23.15
CA TYR A 20 18.11 -3.90 22.59
C TYR A 20 18.72 -4.94 23.53
N ILE A 21 18.80 -4.68 24.84
CA ILE A 21 19.25 -5.65 25.85
C ILE A 21 18.45 -6.95 25.74
N LYS A 22 17.12 -6.82 25.67
CA LYS A 22 16.20 -7.96 25.56
C LYS A 22 16.39 -8.72 24.25
N ALA A 23 16.54 -8.01 23.12
CA ALA A 23 16.71 -8.64 21.81
C ALA A 23 18.05 -9.39 21.66
N LEU A 24 19.13 -8.79 22.19
CA LEU A 24 20.47 -9.37 22.19
C LEU A 24 20.62 -10.47 23.26
N GLY A 25 19.76 -10.51 24.26
CA GLY A 25 19.81 -11.51 25.33
C GLY A 25 20.99 -11.29 26.28
N LEU A 26 21.38 -10.04 26.51
CA LEU A 26 22.50 -9.69 27.38
C LEU A 26 22.15 -10.01 28.84
N LYS A 27 22.96 -10.85 29.49
CA LYS A 27 22.73 -11.32 30.87
C LYS A 27 23.57 -10.62 31.93
N SER A 28 24.69 -10.02 31.53
CA SER A 28 25.62 -9.31 32.42
C SER A 28 26.02 -8.01 31.75
N TYR A 29 25.48 -6.90 32.24
CA TYR A 29 25.72 -5.55 31.71
C TYR A 29 25.60 -4.50 32.81
N THR A 30 26.23 -3.35 32.61
CA THR A 30 26.00 -2.14 33.42
C THR A 30 25.47 -1.02 32.53
N LYS A 31 24.67 -0.12 33.11
CA LYS A 31 24.22 1.13 32.49
C LYS A 31 24.79 2.29 33.28
N GLY A 32 25.31 3.32 32.63
CA GLY A 32 25.94 4.46 33.31
C GLY A 32 26.39 5.54 32.34
N LEU A 33 27.63 6.04 32.50
CA LEU A 33 28.21 7.05 31.59
C LEU A 33 28.27 6.58 30.12
N ILE A 34 28.47 5.28 29.93
CA ILE A 34 28.27 4.60 28.65
C ILE A 34 26.96 3.83 28.79
N ASP A 35 26.10 3.92 27.79
CA ASP A 35 24.69 3.53 27.90
C ASP A 35 24.51 2.05 28.23
N ILE A 36 25.28 1.17 27.60
CA ILE A 36 25.34 -0.24 27.95
C ILE A 36 26.79 -0.70 27.86
N GLN A 37 27.31 -1.30 28.93
CA GLN A 37 28.65 -1.90 28.95
C GLN A 37 28.55 -3.40 29.23
N THR A 38 29.18 -4.20 28.37
CA THR A 38 29.52 -5.60 28.64
C THR A 38 31.03 -5.79 28.51
N LYS A 39 31.54 -6.99 28.83
CA LYS A 39 32.97 -7.31 28.61
C LYS A 39 33.31 -7.38 27.13
N GLU A 40 32.33 -7.70 26.31
CA GLU A 40 32.45 -8.00 24.89
C GLU A 40 32.12 -6.80 24.00
N MET A 41 31.24 -5.89 24.46
CA MET A 41 30.76 -4.77 23.64
C MET A 41 30.28 -3.58 24.48
N TRP A 42 30.60 -2.36 24.01
CA TRP A 42 30.03 -1.12 24.54
C TRP A 42 29.03 -0.52 23.56
N PHE A 43 27.96 0.08 24.09
CA PHE A 43 26.89 0.69 23.30
C PHE A 43 26.69 2.16 23.65
N GLU A 44 26.40 2.97 22.63
CA GLU A 44 25.82 4.31 22.75
C GLU A 44 24.42 4.29 22.11
N ALA A 45 23.42 4.78 22.84
CA ALA A 45 22.02 4.74 22.45
C ALA A 45 21.44 6.14 22.24
N LYS A 46 20.45 6.27 21.36
CA LYS A 46 19.63 7.48 21.21
C LYS A 46 18.15 7.14 21.14
N ASP A 47 17.33 8.04 21.69
CA ASP A 47 15.86 7.90 21.73
C ASP A 47 15.17 8.15 20.38
N THR A 48 15.87 8.75 19.42
CA THR A 48 15.34 9.09 18.09
C THR A 48 16.35 8.82 16.97
N GLY A 49 15.85 8.56 15.75
CA GLY A 49 16.65 8.39 14.55
C GLY A 49 17.38 9.65 14.03
N LYS A 50 17.32 10.77 14.75
CA LYS A 50 17.85 12.08 14.31
C LYS A 50 19.38 12.13 14.22
N ASN A 51 20.08 11.35 15.04
CA ASN A 51 21.54 11.36 15.09
C ASN A 51 22.12 10.40 14.03
N SER A 52 23.24 10.78 13.39
CA SER A 52 23.95 9.88 12.49
C SER A 52 24.75 8.82 13.27
N CYS A 53 25.08 7.69 12.64
CA CYS A 53 25.98 6.69 13.25
C CYS A 53 27.34 7.31 13.58
N TYR A 54 27.84 8.21 12.73
CA TYR A 54 29.06 8.97 12.95
C TYR A 54 29.03 9.82 14.22
N ALA A 55 27.92 10.54 14.45
CA ALA A 55 27.70 11.33 15.67
C ALA A 55 27.71 10.45 16.93
N MET A 56 27.02 9.31 16.88
CA MET A 56 26.96 8.38 18.01
C MET A 56 28.32 7.70 18.26
N PHE A 57 29.05 7.29 17.21
CA PHE A 57 30.39 6.73 17.36
C PHE A 57 31.40 7.76 17.83
N THR A 58 31.30 9.03 17.43
CA THR A 58 32.15 10.11 17.94
C THR A 58 32.00 10.24 19.46
N GLN A 59 30.76 10.21 19.95
CA GLN A 59 30.48 10.21 21.39
C GLN A 59 31.05 8.96 22.08
N LEU A 60 30.82 7.77 21.52
CA LEU A 60 31.32 6.51 22.09
C LEU A 60 32.85 6.42 22.10
N LEU A 61 33.52 6.89 21.05
CA LEU A 61 34.98 6.90 20.91
C LEU A 61 35.66 7.90 21.86
N HIS A 62 34.98 8.98 22.26
CA HIS A 62 35.46 9.84 23.34
C HIS A 62 35.61 9.02 24.63
N TYR A 63 34.62 8.22 25.01
CA TYR A 63 34.71 7.36 26.19
C TYR A 63 35.83 6.31 26.07
N VAL A 64 35.99 5.73 24.87
CA VAL A 64 37.09 4.80 24.59
C VAL A 64 38.45 5.46 24.77
N GLN A 65 38.65 6.68 24.24
CA GLN A 65 39.89 7.43 24.42
C GLN A 65 40.20 7.66 25.90
N VAL A 66 39.20 8.08 26.69
CA VAL A 66 39.35 8.30 28.14
C VAL A 66 39.73 7.02 28.88
N ALA A 67 39.10 5.90 28.55
CA ALA A 67 39.39 4.60 29.15
C ALA A 67 40.81 4.11 28.79
N VAL A 68 41.19 4.21 27.51
CA VAL A 68 42.53 3.83 27.02
C VAL A 68 43.61 4.69 27.69
N ASP A 69 43.40 5.99 27.83
CA ASP A 69 44.35 6.91 28.46
C ASP A 69 44.55 6.64 29.96
N LYS A 70 43.54 6.08 30.62
CA LYS A 70 43.60 5.63 32.03
C LYS A 70 44.14 4.21 32.19
N GLY A 71 44.41 3.49 31.11
CA GLY A 71 44.80 2.08 31.14
C GLY A 71 43.67 1.12 31.51
N GLU A 72 42.41 1.55 31.36
CA GLU A 72 41.24 0.71 31.59
C GLU A 72 41.04 -0.30 30.46
N THR A 73 40.39 -1.43 30.76
CA THR A 73 40.08 -2.45 29.75
C THR A 73 38.86 -2.03 28.94
N VAL A 74 39.00 -1.98 27.61
CA VAL A 74 37.93 -1.66 26.66
C VAL A 74 37.54 -2.93 25.87
N PRO A 75 36.25 -3.20 25.61
CA PRO A 75 35.82 -4.37 24.86
C PRO A 75 36.33 -4.37 23.41
N PRO A 76 36.40 -5.56 22.77
CA PRO A 76 36.82 -5.67 21.37
C PRO A 76 35.83 -5.04 20.37
N PHE A 77 34.58 -4.77 20.77
CA PHE A 77 33.55 -4.23 19.87
C PHE A 77 32.85 -3.00 20.43
N LEU A 78 32.40 -2.14 19.52
CA LEU A 78 31.63 -0.93 19.78
C LEU A 78 30.35 -0.96 18.95
N ALA A 79 29.26 -0.48 19.53
CA ALA A 79 27.96 -0.45 18.88
C ALA A 79 27.23 0.89 19.12
N VAL A 80 26.47 1.33 18.14
CA VAL A 80 25.57 2.49 18.28
C VAL A 80 24.16 2.08 17.88
N ILE A 81 23.15 2.51 18.62
CA ILE A 81 21.77 2.02 18.48
C ILE A 81 20.74 3.15 18.66
N ASP A 82 19.68 3.16 17.86
CA ASP A 82 18.52 4.05 18.04
C ASP A 82 17.20 3.35 17.65
N THR A 83 16.10 4.13 17.55
CA THR A 83 14.76 3.61 17.19
C THR A 83 14.61 3.14 15.74
N GLU A 84 15.55 3.47 14.85
CA GLU A 84 15.49 3.19 13.41
C GLU A 84 16.69 2.36 12.90
N LYS A 85 17.88 2.55 13.48
CA LYS A 85 19.16 2.00 12.99
C LYS A 85 20.09 1.55 14.12
N ALA A 86 21.01 0.66 13.78
CA ALA A 86 22.11 0.23 14.62
C ALA A 86 23.40 0.09 13.79
N ALA A 87 24.57 0.18 14.42
CA ALA A 87 25.83 -0.10 13.74
C ALA A 87 26.85 -0.76 14.69
N LEU A 88 27.77 -1.55 14.11
CA LEU A 88 28.79 -2.34 14.81
C LEU A 88 30.18 -2.05 14.27
N MET A 89 31.19 -1.96 15.14
CA MET A 89 32.57 -1.64 14.80
C MET A 89 33.55 -2.46 15.65
N LYS A 90 34.68 -2.86 15.05
CA LYS A 90 35.76 -3.53 15.77
C LYS A 90 36.74 -2.48 16.32
N LEU A 91 37.05 -2.57 17.61
CA LEU A 91 37.90 -1.59 18.27
C LEU A 91 39.33 -1.59 17.69
N SER A 92 39.84 -2.73 17.23
CA SER A 92 41.18 -2.84 16.62
C SER A 92 41.38 -1.94 15.41
N ASP A 93 40.31 -1.61 14.71
CA ASP A 93 40.38 -0.87 13.44
C ASP A 93 40.55 0.63 13.70
N VAL A 94 40.14 1.11 14.88
CA VAL A 94 40.16 2.55 15.25
C VAL A 94 41.17 2.85 16.35
N LEU A 95 41.60 1.86 17.13
CA LEU A 95 42.61 2.00 18.18
C LEU A 95 43.92 2.67 17.72
N PRO A 96 44.53 2.30 16.56
CA PRO A 96 45.76 2.93 16.09
C PRO A 96 45.60 4.43 15.82
N PHE A 97 44.40 4.86 15.40
CA PHE A 97 44.08 6.26 15.18
C PHE A 97 43.92 7.03 16.49
N LEU A 98 43.16 6.49 17.45
CA LEU A 98 42.99 7.10 18.78
C LEU A 98 44.33 7.28 19.51
N LYS A 99 45.25 6.32 19.38
CA LYS A 99 46.61 6.41 19.96
C LYS A 99 47.43 7.59 19.45
N LYS A 100 47.10 8.17 18.29
CA LYS A 100 47.79 9.37 17.76
C LYS A 100 47.42 10.64 18.54
N LYS A 101 46.32 10.63 19.30
CA LYS A 101 45.83 11.76 20.11
C LYS A 101 45.65 13.06 19.32
N THR A 102 45.23 12.95 18.06
CA THR A 102 45.02 14.11 17.18
C THR A 102 43.65 14.76 17.33
N VAL A 103 42.65 13.98 17.79
CA VAL A 103 41.27 14.42 17.93
C VAL A 103 41.10 15.44 19.06
N LYS A 104 40.57 16.61 18.74
CA LYS A 104 40.23 17.65 19.72
C LYS A 104 38.83 17.44 20.29
N TRP A 105 38.76 16.61 21.33
CA TRP A 105 37.51 16.32 22.03
C TRP A 105 36.86 17.57 22.66
N GLY A 106 35.52 17.57 22.74
CA GLY A 106 34.75 18.64 23.37
C GLY A 106 34.68 18.53 24.90
N LYS A 107 33.91 19.41 25.54
CA LYS A 107 33.78 19.47 27.02
C LYS A 107 33.23 18.20 27.64
N SER A 108 32.39 17.47 26.91
CA SER A 108 31.86 16.16 27.27
C SER A 108 31.70 15.31 26.01
N ALA A 109 31.46 14.01 26.19
CA ALA A 109 31.20 13.09 25.08
C ALA A 109 29.96 13.50 24.26
N SER A 110 28.91 14.02 24.91
CA SER A 110 27.69 14.51 24.23
C SER A 110 27.81 15.93 23.65
N GLN A 111 28.85 16.67 24.01
CA GLN A 111 29.17 18.01 23.50
C GLN A 111 30.50 18.02 22.75
N TYR A 112 30.69 17.06 21.84
CA TYR A 112 31.86 17.03 20.96
C TYR A 112 31.86 18.25 20.01
N THR A 113 33.04 18.65 19.55
CA THR A 113 33.20 19.75 18.59
C THR A 113 32.92 19.27 17.16
N GLN A 114 32.55 20.18 16.25
CA GLN A 114 32.42 19.84 14.84
C GLN A 114 33.75 19.30 14.27
N GLU A 115 34.89 19.85 14.71
CA GLU A 115 36.23 19.36 14.36
C GLU A 115 36.43 17.89 14.73
N ALA A 116 36.01 17.47 15.93
CA ALA A 116 36.11 16.08 16.35
C ALA A 116 35.19 15.16 15.54
N LEU A 117 33.97 15.61 15.24
CA LEU A 117 33.05 14.86 14.39
C LEU A 117 33.62 14.66 12.99
N ASP A 118 34.17 15.70 12.38
CA ASP A 118 34.72 15.64 11.02
C ASP A 118 35.94 14.71 10.94
N GLU A 119 36.86 14.81 11.91
CA GLU A 119 38.07 13.98 11.97
C GLU A 119 37.74 12.49 12.20
N ILE A 120 36.81 12.21 13.13
CA ILE A 120 36.33 10.84 13.38
C ILE A 120 35.61 10.30 12.16
N SER A 121 34.70 11.08 11.55
CA SER A 121 33.91 10.65 10.40
C SER A 121 34.79 10.30 9.20
N ALA A 122 35.83 11.10 8.94
CA ALA A 122 36.80 10.84 7.89
C ALA A 122 37.57 9.52 8.10
N HIS A 123 37.78 9.12 9.36
CA HIS A 123 38.51 7.90 9.68
C HIS A 123 37.60 6.66 9.73
N ILE A 124 36.44 6.73 10.38
CA ILE A 124 35.63 5.54 10.67
C ILE A 124 34.68 5.12 9.55
N GLY A 125 34.54 5.90 8.47
CA GLY A 125 33.56 5.65 7.41
C GLY A 125 33.62 4.26 6.75
N THR A 126 34.75 3.56 6.84
CA THR A 126 34.91 2.18 6.35
C THR A 126 35.06 1.12 7.45
N HIS A 127 34.93 1.51 8.72
CA HIS A 127 35.26 0.67 9.88
C HIS A 127 34.05 0.16 10.67
N PHE A 128 32.83 0.56 10.28
CA PHE A 128 31.61 0.05 10.91
C PHE A 128 30.61 -0.48 9.89
N VAL A 129 29.74 -1.39 10.34
CA VAL A 129 28.62 -1.96 9.58
C VAL A 129 27.33 -1.39 10.12
N ALA A 130 26.49 -0.79 9.28
CA ALA A 130 25.21 -0.20 9.66
C ALA A 130 24.01 -1.08 9.24
N PHE A 131 22.97 -1.05 10.06
CA PHE A 131 21.75 -1.84 9.93
C PHE A 131 20.53 -0.94 10.12
N LYS A 132 19.57 -1.04 9.20
CA LYS A 132 18.24 -0.42 9.34
C LYS A 132 17.29 -1.41 10.00
N ILE A 133 16.85 -1.16 11.24
CA ILE A 133 16.12 -2.15 12.05
C ILE A 133 14.77 -2.55 11.45
N SER A 134 14.11 -1.66 10.70
CA SER A 134 12.84 -2.01 10.04
C SER A 134 12.96 -3.14 9.01
N THR A 135 14.16 -3.37 8.48
CA THR A 135 14.42 -4.35 7.40
C THR A 135 15.55 -5.33 7.72
N HIS A 136 16.40 -5.02 8.70
CA HIS A 136 17.63 -5.74 9.01
C HIS A 136 17.73 -6.16 10.50
N GLU A 137 16.59 -6.31 11.17
CA GLU A 137 16.53 -6.68 12.60
C GLU A 137 17.25 -8.02 12.86
N GLU A 138 16.97 -9.04 12.06
CA GLU A 138 17.49 -10.40 12.29
C GLU A 138 19.01 -10.45 12.04
N GLU A 139 19.49 -9.79 10.99
CA GLU A 139 20.91 -9.72 10.66
C GLU A 139 21.70 -8.96 11.74
N PHE A 140 21.20 -7.81 12.20
CA PHE A 140 21.84 -7.09 13.30
C PHE A 140 21.95 -7.96 14.56
N ILE A 141 20.85 -8.60 14.97
CA ILE A 141 20.83 -9.45 16.16
C ILE A 141 21.79 -10.64 15.98
N SER A 142 21.81 -11.27 14.80
CA SER A 142 22.72 -12.37 14.47
C SER A 142 24.18 -11.94 14.56
N THR A 143 24.56 -10.88 13.84
CA THR A 143 25.94 -10.37 13.78
C THR A 143 26.43 -9.91 15.15
N ALA A 144 25.59 -9.21 15.92
CA ALA A 144 25.94 -8.80 17.28
C ALA A 144 26.15 -10.00 18.21
N LYS A 145 25.27 -11.01 18.16
CA LYS A 145 25.41 -12.23 18.97
C LYS A 145 26.61 -13.06 18.57
N GLU A 146 26.89 -13.18 17.28
CA GLU A 146 28.04 -13.91 16.77
C GLU A 146 29.35 -13.19 17.11
N ALA A 147 29.41 -11.86 17.03
CA ALA A 147 30.56 -11.08 17.46
C ALA A 147 30.84 -11.27 18.97
N ILE A 148 29.80 -11.22 19.81
CA ILE A 148 29.90 -11.48 21.26
C ILE A 148 30.38 -12.92 21.54
N LYS A 149 29.96 -13.90 20.74
CA LYS A 149 30.30 -15.32 20.94
C LYS A 149 31.67 -15.72 20.39
N SER A 150 32.05 -15.20 19.22
CA SER A 150 33.22 -15.65 18.46
C SER A 150 34.46 -14.77 18.63
N GLY A 151 34.29 -13.53 19.13
CA GLY A 151 35.39 -12.58 19.25
C GLY A 151 35.83 -11.95 17.93
N ASP A 152 35.08 -12.14 16.83
CA ASP A 152 35.30 -11.47 15.54
C ASP A 152 33.98 -11.00 14.89
N ILE A 153 34.02 -9.94 14.07
CA ILE A 153 32.86 -9.59 13.23
C ILE A 153 32.94 -10.45 11.97
N ILE A 154 32.26 -11.60 11.99
CA ILE A 154 32.23 -12.51 10.85
C ILE A 154 31.25 -11.96 9.81
N ARG A 155 31.75 -11.65 8.60
CA ARG A 155 30.90 -11.33 7.45
C ARG A 155 30.07 -12.55 7.07
N ILE A 156 28.81 -12.34 6.72
CA ILE A 156 27.86 -13.41 6.38
C ILE A 156 28.33 -14.13 5.12
N GLN A 157 28.49 -15.45 5.18
CA GLN A 157 28.81 -16.26 4.00
C GLN A 157 27.62 -16.30 3.04
N ILE A 158 27.89 -16.15 1.74
CA ILE A 158 26.88 -16.35 0.70
C ILE A 158 26.77 -17.85 0.43
N THR A 159 25.60 -18.40 0.67
CA THR A 159 25.29 -19.83 0.56
C THR A 159 24.09 -20.03 -0.37
N PRO A 160 23.86 -21.26 -0.85
CA PRO A 160 22.65 -21.62 -1.58
C PRO A 160 21.33 -21.13 -0.96
N ASP A 161 21.24 -21.16 0.37
CA ASP A 161 20.01 -20.91 1.11
C ASP A 161 19.70 -19.42 1.24
N ASN A 162 20.71 -18.56 1.25
CA ASN A 162 20.53 -17.11 1.36
C ASN A 162 20.71 -16.36 0.04
N LEU A 163 21.06 -17.05 -1.05
CA LEU A 163 21.46 -16.46 -2.33
C LEU A 163 20.45 -15.46 -2.88
N LYS A 164 19.14 -15.75 -2.80
CA LYS A 164 18.09 -14.86 -3.30
C LYS A 164 17.99 -13.56 -2.49
N GLN A 165 18.03 -13.66 -1.16
CA GLN A 165 18.00 -12.50 -0.26
C GLN A 165 19.24 -11.62 -0.46
N VAL A 166 20.41 -12.23 -0.61
CA VAL A 166 21.67 -11.54 -0.90
C VAL A 166 21.59 -10.82 -2.25
N PHE A 167 21.04 -11.48 -3.27
CA PHE A 167 20.84 -10.89 -4.60
C PHE A 167 19.86 -9.71 -4.59
N ASP A 168 18.68 -9.86 -4.00
CA ASP A 168 17.67 -8.79 -3.96
C ASP A 168 18.22 -7.53 -3.25
N LYS A 169 19.03 -7.74 -2.21
CA LYS A 169 19.72 -6.66 -1.50
C LYS A 169 20.85 -6.04 -2.33
N TRP A 170 21.59 -6.86 -3.08
CA TRP A 170 22.61 -6.38 -4.01
C TRP A 170 21.99 -5.48 -5.09
N VAL A 171 20.82 -5.84 -5.60
CA VAL A 171 20.08 -5.01 -6.57
C VAL A 171 19.77 -3.64 -5.99
N VAL A 172 19.21 -3.56 -4.77
CA VAL A 172 18.85 -2.27 -4.15
C VAL A 172 20.08 -1.42 -3.81
N MET A 173 21.16 -2.04 -3.34
CA MET A 173 22.32 -1.30 -2.82
C MET A 173 23.38 -0.99 -3.89
N ILE A 174 23.44 -1.78 -4.97
CA ILE A 174 24.49 -1.70 -6.01
C ILE A 174 23.85 -1.66 -7.40
N GLY A 175 22.92 -2.58 -7.70
CA GLY A 175 22.31 -2.70 -9.03
C GLY A 175 21.59 -1.43 -9.50
N GLU A 176 20.79 -0.80 -8.64
CA GLU A 176 20.04 0.43 -8.95
C GLU A 176 20.94 1.66 -9.17
N GLU A 177 22.18 1.63 -8.69
CA GLU A 177 23.18 2.68 -8.91
C GLU A 177 23.89 2.55 -10.29
N LEU A 178 23.69 1.43 -11.00
CA LEU A 178 24.26 1.22 -12.34
C LEU A 178 23.37 1.84 -13.41
N SER A 179 23.76 3.02 -13.88
CA SER A 179 23.03 3.75 -14.92
C SER A 179 23.07 3.03 -16.27
N GLY A 180 21.90 2.75 -16.84
CA GLY A 180 21.78 2.17 -18.18
C GLY A 180 21.84 0.65 -18.26
N VAL A 181 21.89 -0.05 -17.12
CA VAL A 181 21.74 -1.52 -17.04
C VAL A 181 20.26 -1.88 -16.93
N LYS A 182 19.81 -2.89 -17.66
CA LYS A 182 18.45 -3.41 -17.51
C LYS A 182 18.36 -4.37 -16.33
N ALA A 183 17.21 -4.40 -15.64
CA ALA A 183 17.02 -5.27 -14.47
C ALA A 183 17.20 -6.78 -14.76
N GLU A 184 16.93 -7.21 -16.01
CA GLU A 184 17.17 -8.59 -16.47
C GLU A 184 18.65 -8.99 -16.44
N ASP A 185 19.55 -8.02 -16.57
CA ASP A 185 20.99 -8.24 -16.62
C ASP A 185 21.66 -8.21 -15.23
N TYR A 186 20.94 -7.81 -14.17
CA TYR A 186 21.50 -7.72 -12.82
C TYR A 186 21.98 -9.05 -12.27
N ALA A 187 21.36 -10.16 -12.63
CA ALA A 187 21.84 -11.48 -12.22
C ALA A 187 23.26 -11.73 -12.77
N LEU A 188 23.52 -11.39 -14.03
CA LEU A 188 24.84 -11.56 -14.65
C LEU A 188 25.90 -10.72 -13.94
N LEU A 189 25.57 -9.46 -13.64
CA LEU A 189 26.47 -8.55 -12.93
C LEU A 189 26.69 -8.96 -11.48
N PHE A 190 25.66 -9.43 -10.78
CA PHE A 190 25.79 -9.95 -9.40
C PHE A 190 26.71 -11.17 -9.33
N PHE A 191 26.61 -12.10 -10.28
CA PHE A 191 27.50 -13.26 -10.31
C PHE A 191 28.94 -12.88 -10.66
N ALA A 192 29.13 -11.92 -11.57
CA ALA A 192 30.44 -11.32 -11.82
C ALA A 192 31.00 -10.66 -10.55
N ASP A 193 30.12 -10.05 -9.74
CA ASP A 193 30.50 -9.41 -8.50
C ASP A 193 30.89 -10.43 -7.41
N ILE A 194 30.03 -11.39 -7.05
CA ILE A 194 30.32 -12.34 -5.96
C ILE A 194 31.49 -13.29 -6.30
N MET A 195 31.77 -13.54 -7.58
CA MET A 195 32.84 -14.45 -8.03
C MET A 195 34.20 -13.76 -8.25
N HIS A 196 34.34 -12.53 -7.79
CA HIS A 196 35.58 -11.76 -7.87
C HIS A 196 36.25 -11.71 -6.50
N ASP A 197 37.57 -11.89 -6.40
CA ASP A 197 38.27 -11.86 -5.10
C ASP A 197 38.83 -10.48 -4.70
N GLY A 198 38.65 -9.49 -5.58
CA GLY A 198 39.16 -8.12 -5.42
C GLY A 198 40.33 -7.82 -6.36
N THR A 199 40.95 -8.85 -6.94
CA THR A 199 42.08 -8.72 -7.87
C THR A 199 41.91 -9.51 -9.17
N ILE A 200 41.30 -10.70 -9.13
CA ILE A 200 41.12 -11.59 -10.30
C ILE A 200 39.72 -12.25 -10.22
N SER A 201 39.10 -12.50 -11.37
CA SER A 201 37.88 -13.33 -11.45
C SER A 201 38.22 -14.78 -11.10
N THR A 202 37.47 -15.40 -10.20
CA THR A 202 37.68 -16.81 -9.81
C THR A 202 37.15 -17.82 -10.84
N HIS A 203 36.53 -17.34 -11.93
CA HIS A 203 36.07 -18.13 -13.09
C HIS A 203 36.45 -17.44 -14.42
N ALA A 204 36.80 -18.24 -15.44
CA ALA A 204 37.04 -17.75 -16.81
C ALA A 204 35.76 -17.85 -17.68
N ASN A 205 35.57 -16.93 -18.62
CA ASN A 205 34.48 -16.87 -19.62
C ASN A 205 33.07 -16.51 -19.10
N LEU A 206 32.94 -15.53 -18.21
CA LEU A 206 31.63 -14.92 -17.91
C LEU A 206 31.31 -13.81 -18.95
N THR A 207 30.04 -13.69 -19.34
CA THR A 207 29.55 -12.60 -20.22
C THR A 207 29.52 -11.22 -19.55
N ALA A 208 29.66 -11.20 -18.23
CA ALA A 208 29.80 -10.04 -17.38
C ALA A 208 31.08 -10.14 -16.56
N GLU A 209 31.76 -9.01 -16.33
CA GLU A 209 33.00 -8.93 -15.57
C GLU A 209 32.96 -7.75 -14.60
N LEU A 210 33.59 -7.90 -13.43
CA LEU A 210 33.91 -6.79 -12.54
C LEU A 210 35.35 -6.34 -12.80
N LEU A 211 35.54 -5.05 -13.03
CA LEU A 211 36.84 -4.41 -13.26
C LEU A 211 37.07 -3.32 -12.22
N HIS A 212 38.31 -2.85 -12.08
CA HIS A 212 38.66 -1.73 -11.21
C HIS A 212 39.40 -0.66 -12.00
N LYS A 213 38.92 0.59 -11.92
CA LYS A 213 39.58 1.77 -12.50
C LYS A 213 39.81 2.81 -11.41
N ASN A 214 41.06 3.19 -11.18
CA ASN A 214 41.46 4.13 -10.12
C ASN A 214 40.95 3.73 -8.71
N GLY A 215 40.85 2.44 -8.41
CA GLY A 215 40.38 1.92 -7.12
C GLY A 215 38.86 1.83 -6.96
N ALA A 216 38.08 2.20 -7.98
CA ALA A 216 36.62 2.07 -7.99
C ALA A 216 36.14 0.88 -8.84
N PRO A 217 35.07 0.16 -8.43
CA PRO A 217 34.49 -0.93 -9.21
C PRO A 217 33.77 -0.41 -10.46
N ILE A 218 33.98 -1.09 -11.59
CA ILE A 218 33.29 -0.86 -12.87
C ILE A 218 32.78 -2.20 -13.38
N PHE A 219 31.51 -2.25 -13.76
CA PHE A 219 30.90 -3.45 -14.32
C PHE A 219 31.02 -3.46 -15.84
N SER A 220 31.43 -4.58 -16.42
CA SER A 220 31.44 -4.83 -17.86
C SER A 220 30.36 -5.86 -18.17
N LEU A 221 29.54 -5.60 -19.19
CA LEU A 221 28.57 -6.57 -19.72
C LEU A 221 28.57 -6.46 -21.25
N ALA A 222 28.87 -7.57 -21.93
CA ALA A 222 28.95 -7.64 -23.39
C ALA A 222 29.81 -6.52 -24.03
N GLY A 223 30.92 -6.14 -23.38
CA GLY A 223 31.85 -5.11 -23.85
C GLY A 223 31.45 -3.66 -23.57
N LYS A 224 30.34 -3.42 -22.85
CA LYS A 224 29.97 -2.08 -22.34
C LYS A 224 30.32 -1.94 -20.87
N TYR A 225 30.82 -0.77 -20.49
CA TYR A 225 31.19 -0.44 -19.12
C TYR A 225 30.11 0.39 -18.43
N TYR A 226 29.85 0.08 -17.16
CA TYR A 226 28.87 0.72 -16.30
C TYR A 226 29.54 1.13 -14.98
N ASP A 227 29.55 2.44 -14.74
CA ASP A 227 30.03 3.04 -13.50
C ASP A 227 28.89 3.07 -12.45
N LEU A 228 29.24 2.98 -11.17
CA LEU A 228 28.30 3.20 -10.07
C LEU A 228 28.05 4.70 -9.85
N GLY A 229 26.78 5.10 -9.78
CA GLY A 229 26.36 6.46 -9.42
C GLY A 229 26.72 6.84 -7.98
N ASN A 230 26.64 5.87 -7.06
CA ASN A 230 27.05 5.99 -5.66
C ASN A 230 27.80 4.72 -5.20
N GLN A 231 28.89 4.91 -4.44
CA GLN A 231 29.72 3.81 -3.91
C GLN A 231 29.42 3.44 -2.44
N ASP A 232 28.61 4.22 -1.73
CA ASP A 232 28.28 3.97 -0.32
C ASP A 232 27.56 2.63 -0.15
N GLY A 233 26.53 2.37 -0.97
CA GLY A 233 25.81 1.10 -0.97
C GLY A 233 26.70 -0.10 -1.32
N TYR A 234 27.68 0.08 -2.22
CA TYR A 234 28.67 -0.96 -2.52
C TYR A 234 29.59 -1.27 -1.35
N ARG A 235 30.08 -0.25 -0.64
CA ARG A 235 30.90 -0.43 0.57
C ARG A 235 30.11 -1.10 1.70
N GLU A 236 28.90 -0.65 1.95
CA GLU A 236 28.01 -1.19 2.99
C GLU A 236 27.65 -2.66 2.70
N PHE A 237 27.33 -2.99 1.45
CA PHE A 237 26.98 -4.36 1.06
C PHE A 237 28.13 -5.34 1.33
N TRP A 238 29.36 -4.99 0.91
CA TRP A 238 30.53 -5.85 1.09
C TRP A 238 31.13 -5.82 2.51
N ALA A 239 30.70 -4.87 3.34
CA ALA A 239 30.97 -4.92 4.77
C ALA A 239 30.11 -5.99 5.48
N ILE A 240 28.95 -6.35 4.91
CA ILE A 240 28.02 -7.35 5.46
C ILE A 240 28.35 -8.78 4.99
N TYR A 241 28.69 -8.95 3.70
CA TYR A 241 28.86 -10.27 3.09
C TYR A 241 30.31 -10.64 2.78
N HIS A 242 30.64 -11.92 2.91
CA HIS A 242 31.95 -12.45 2.55
C HIS A 242 32.02 -12.71 1.04
N LYS A 243 33.10 -12.23 0.40
CA LYS A 243 33.38 -12.41 -1.03
C LYS A 243 34.85 -12.81 -1.25
N PRO A 244 35.13 -13.80 -2.12
CA PRO A 244 34.17 -14.65 -2.82
C PRO A 244 33.52 -15.68 -1.86
N PRO A 245 32.39 -16.31 -2.24
CA PRO A 245 31.84 -17.45 -1.52
C PRO A 245 32.87 -18.58 -1.33
N LYS A 246 32.69 -19.43 -0.32
CA LYS A 246 33.52 -20.64 -0.15
C LYS A 246 33.48 -21.51 -1.41
N SER A 247 34.60 -22.12 -1.76
CA SER A 247 34.76 -22.93 -2.98
C SER A 247 33.69 -24.00 -3.14
N GLU A 248 33.33 -24.68 -2.05
CA GLU A 248 32.29 -25.72 -1.99
C GLU A 248 30.89 -25.26 -2.43
N TYR A 249 30.60 -23.95 -2.42
CA TYR A 249 29.31 -23.41 -2.84
C TYR A 249 29.32 -22.85 -4.26
N ARG A 250 30.48 -22.56 -4.86
CA ARG A 250 30.56 -21.74 -6.10
C ARG A 250 29.83 -22.36 -7.29
N ASP A 251 30.06 -23.66 -7.55
CA ASP A 251 29.44 -24.37 -8.66
C ASP A 251 27.91 -24.44 -8.49
N TYR A 252 27.45 -24.75 -7.28
CA TYR A 252 26.03 -24.80 -6.94
C TYR A 252 25.35 -23.42 -7.04
N LEU A 253 26.05 -22.35 -6.65
CA LEU A 253 25.55 -20.98 -6.79
C LEU A 253 25.40 -20.61 -8.28
N LEU A 254 26.36 -20.98 -9.13
CA LEU A 254 26.31 -20.74 -10.58
C LEU A 254 25.14 -21.47 -11.26
N GLU A 255 24.85 -22.71 -10.85
CA GLU A 255 23.69 -23.47 -11.35
C GLU A 255 22.34 -22.80 -11.03
N ARG A 256 22.30 -21.94 -10.01
CA ARG A 256 21.12 -21.19 -9.58
C ARG A 256 21.06 -19.77 -10.13
N ARG A 257 21.95 -19.41 -11.07
CA ARG A 257 21.98 -18.10 -11.72
C ARG A 257 20.64 -17.68 -12.28
N ASP A 258 19.98 -18.58 -12.99
CA ASP A 258 18.71 -18.30 -13.66
C ASP A 258 17.54 -18.21 -12.65
N SER A 259 17.73 -18.67 -11.40
CA SER A 259 16.76 -18.53 -10.30
C SER A 259 16.83 -17.18 -9.56
N LEU A 260 17.90 -16.40 -9.78
CA LEU A 260 18.12 -15.15 -9.08
C LEU A 260 17.50 -13.94 -9.74
N ILE A 261 17.19 -14.00 -11.04
CA ILE A 261 16.49 -12.92 -11.75
C ILE A 261 15.35 -12.40 -10.88
N PRO A 262 15.30 -11.08 -10.56
CA PRO A 262 14.19 -10.53 -9.83
C PRO A 262 12.93 -10.83 -10.64
N ILE A 263 11.94 -11.45 -10.02
CA ILE A 263 10.58 -11.46 -10.54
C ILE A 263 10.02 -10.06 -10.28
N ASN A 264 10.64 -9.03 -10.88
CA ASN A 264 10.02 -7.73 -11.01
C ASN A 264 9.61 -7.58 -12.47
N GLU A 265 8.28 -7.44 -12.62
CA GLU A 265 7.53 -7.40 -13.87
C GLU A 265 7.34 -8.72 -14.61
N ARG A 266 7.14 -9.83 -13.88
CA ARG A 266 5.97 -10.67 -14.20
C ARG A 266 4.69 -9.96 -13.72
N SER A 267 4.49 -8.71 -14.11
CA SER A 267 3.18 -8.29 -14.58
C SER A 267 2.97 -9.05 -15.89
N PHE A 268 2.68 -10.35 -15.77
CA PHE A 268 2.26 -11.19 -16.87
C PHE A 268 0.91 -10.69 -17.34
N LYS A 269 0.87 -9.61 -18.12
CA LYS A 269 -0.36 -9.09 -18.74
C LYS A 269 -1.59 -9.23 -17.80
N GLY A 270 -1.43 -8.91 -16.52
CA GLY A 270 -2.46 -8.98 -15.47
C GLY A 270 -2.52 -10.20 -14.53
N ALA A 271 -1.81 -11.33 -14.73
CA ALA A 271 -1.87 -12.52 -13.85
C ALA A 271 -0.79 -12.49 -12.75
N PHE A 272 -1.19 -12.77 -11.50
CA PHE A 272 -0.33 -12.66 -10.30
C PHE A 272 0.14 -14.04 -9.82
N TYR A 273 1.36 -14.09 -9.28
CA TYR A 273 1.92 -15.29 -8.64
C TYR A 273 1.13 -15.67 -7.39
N THR A 274 0.56 -16.89 -7.34
CA THR A 274 -0.12 -17.43 -6.15
C THR A 274 0.90 -18.11 -5.22
N PRO A 275 1.12 -17.61 -3.99
CA PRO A 275 2.08 -18.21 -3.07
C PRO A 275 1.66 -19.61 -2.60
N LEU A 276 2.63 -20.50 -2.41
CA LEU A 276 2.37 -21.91 -2.05
C LEU A 276 1.57 -22.07 -0.75
N HIS A 277 1.80 -21.23 0.26
CA HIS A 277 1.02 -21.30 1.50
C HIS A 277 -0.44 -20.91 1.32
N VAL A 278 -0.77 -20.08 0.32
CA VAL A 278 -2.14 -19.75 -0.08
C VAL A 278 -2.73 -20.87 -0.94
N VAL A 279 -1.93 -21.49 -1.81
CA VAL A 279 -2.32 -22.68 -2.58
C VAL A 279 -2.72 -23.83 -1.65
N ASP A 280 -1.97 -24.06 -0.57
CA ASP A 280 -2.32 -25.07 0.43
C ASP A 280 -3.73 -24.83 0.99
N LYS A 281 -4.07 -23.57 1.30
CA LYS A 281 -5.41 -23.20 1.78
C LYS A 281 -6.50 -23.37 0.72
N ALA A 282 -6.20 -23.10 -0.54
CA ALA A 282 -7.12 -23.38 -1.65
C ALA A 282 -7.45 -24.88 -1.76
N TYR A 283 -6.44 -25.75 -1.63
CA TYR A 283 -6.61 -27.21 -1.69
C TYR A 283 -7.33 -27.78 -0.47
N ASP A 284 -7.07 -27.24 0.72
CA ASP A 284 -7.83 -27.55 1.93
C ASP A 284 -9.30 -27.21 1.71
N LYS A 285 -9.60 -26.00 1.23
CA LYS A 285 -10.98 -25.55 0.97
C LYS A 285 -11.67 -26.34 -0.12
N LEU A 286 -10.98 -26.72 -1.20
CA LEU A 286 -11.53 -27.61 -2.22
C LEU A 286 -11.88 -28.99 -1.66
N SER A 287 -11.05 -29.52 -0.76
CA SER A 287 -11.29 -30.83 -0.13
C SER A 287 -12.47 -30.79 0.84
N GLU A 288 -12.67 -29.66 1.51
CA GLU A 288 -13.85 -29.37 2.33
C GLU A 288 -15.12 -29.28 1.47
N SER A 289 -15.11 -28.44 0.42
CA SER A 289 -16.28 -28.16 -0.41
C SER A 289 -16.67 -29.31 -1.35
N LEU A 290 -15.70 -30.07 -1.87
CA LEU A 290 -15.92 -31.09 -2.91
C LEU A 290 -15.72 -32.53 -2.41
N GLY A 291 -15.25 -32.70 -1.18
CA GLY A 291 -14.96 -34.00 -0.56
C GLY A 291 -13.58 -34.57 -0.92
N LYS A 292 -13.10 -35.52 -0.11
CA LYS A 292 -11.71 -36.03 -0.14
C LYS A 292 -11.21 -36.58 -1.48
N ASN A 293 -12.11 -37.04 -2.36
CA ASN A 293 -11.76 -37.69 -3.63
C ASN A 293 -11.85 -36.76 -4.85
N TRP A 294 -12.08 -35.45 -4.66
CA TRP A 294 -12.30 -34.53 -5.78
C TRP A 294 -11.17 -34.54 -6.82
N GLN A 295 -9.91 -34.71 -6.41
CA GLN A 295 -8.75 -34.74 -7.32
C GLN A 295 -8.76 -35.96 -8.28
N LYS A 296 -9.48 -37.02 -7.91
CA LYS A 296 -9.73 -38.18 -8.78
C LYS A 296 -10.97 -37.97 -9.64
N ASP A 297 -12.02 -37.41 -9.06
CA ASP A 297 -13.35 -37.37 -9.63
C ASP A 297 -13.54 -36.24 -10.66
N TYR A 298 -12.69 -35.21 -10.59
CA TYR A 298 -12.74 -34.05 -11.48
C TYR A 298 -11.61 -34.07 -12.51
N VAL A 299 -11.96 -33.64 -13.72
CA VAL A 299 -11.00 -33.11 -14.69
C VAL A 299 -10.79 -31.64 -14.35
N VAL A 300 -9.54 -31.22 -14.19
CA VAL A 300 -9.19 -29.84 -13.81
C VAL A 300 -8.69 -29.09 -15.03
N TRP A 301 -9.15 -27.86 -15.22
CA TRP A 301 -8.60 -26.95 -16.22
C TRP A 301 -8.28 -25.59 -15.59
N ASP A 302 -6.98 -25.24 -15.58
CA ASP A 302 -6.53 -23.86 -15.39
C ASP A 302 -6.21 -23.24 -16.76
N MET A 303 -6.94 -22.19 -17.08
CA MET A 303 -6.91 -21.50 -18.37
C MET A 303 -6.03 -20.24 -18.37
N CYS A 304 -5.40 -19.94 -17.24
CA CYS A 304 -4.49 -18.82 -17.02
C CYS A 304 -3.37 -19.22 -16.04
N CYS A 305 -2.80 -20.41 -16.21
CA CYS A 305 -1.97 -21.06 -15.19
C CYS A 305 -0.61 -20.40 -14.95
N GLY A 306 -0.16 -19.51 -15.84
CA GLY A 306 1.21 -19.00 -15.82
C GLY A 306 2.20 -20.16 -15.82
N VAL A 307 3.06 -20.22 -14.79
CA VAL A 307 4.01 -21.34 -14.59
C VAL A 307 3.49 -22.47 -13.71
N GLY A 308 2.19 -22.49 -13.41
CA GLY A 308 1.52 -23.66 -12.83
C GLY A 308 1.62 -23.80 -11.31
N ASN A 309 1.84 -22.70 -10.59
CA ASN A 309 2.03 -22.73 -9.13
C ASN A 309 0.78 -23.17 -8.36
N LEU A 310 -0.41 -22.88 -8.90
CA LEU A 310 -1.67 -23.24 -8.27
C LEU A 310 -1.86 -24.77 -8.29
N GLU A 311 -1.37 -25.45 -9.33
CA GLU A 311 -1.60 -26.87 -9.56
C GLU A 311 -0.58 -27.78 -8.88
N VAL A 312 0.57 -27.25 -8.41
CA VAL A 312 1.71 -28.09 -7.96
C VAL A 312 1.39 -29.01 -6.78
N LYS A 313 0.35 -28.71 -6.01
CA LYS A 313 -0.12 -29.51 -4.88
C LYS A 313 -1.09 -30.62 -5.29
N HIS A 314 -1.48 -30.67 -6.55
CA HIS A 314 -2.41 -31.68 -7.04
C HIS A 314 -1.77 -33.07 -7.09
N SER A 315 -2.43 -34.05 -6.47
CA SER A 315 -1.93 -35.42 -6.39
C SER A 315 -2.02 -36.19 -7.70
N ASN A 316 -2.98 -35.85 -8.57
CA ASN A 316 -3.21 -36.53 -9.85
C ASN A 316 -3.04 -35.61 -11.07
N HIS A 317 -1.80 -35.32 -11.44
CA HIS A 317 -1.52 -34.45 -12.59
C HIS A 317 -2.12 -34.91 -13.92
N ARG A 318 -2.45 -36.20 -14.08
CA ARG A 318 -3.05 -36.73 -15.33
C ARG A 318 -4.46 -36.19 -15.61
N ASN A 319 -5.13 -35.68 -14.59
CA ASN A 319 -6.46 -35.08 -14.72
C ASN A 319 -6.40 -33.57 -15.00
N ILE A 320 -5.21 -32.97 -15.17
CA ILE A 320 -5.04 -31.53 -15.25
C ILE A 320 -4.70 -31.09 -16.68
N PHE A 321 -5.43 -30.08 -17.13
CA PHE A 321 -5.15 -29.29 -18.31
C PHE A 321 -4.71 -27.90 -17.87
N MET A 322 -3.57 -27.45 -18.38
CA MET A 322 -2.94 -26.18 -18.01
C MET A 322 -2.68 -25.36 -19.26
N SER A 323 -3.27 -24.18 -19.35
CA SER A 323 -3.03 -23.28 -20.45
C SER A 323 -2.74 -21.85 -20.01
N THR A 324 -1.92 -21.17 -20.80
CA THR A 324 -1.49 -19.80 -20.56
C THR A 324 -1.28 -19.09 -21.89
N LEU A 325 -1.38 -17.76 -21.88
CA LEU A 325 -1.21 -16.92 -23.06
C LEU A 325 0.22 -17.00 -23.62
N ASP A 326 1.24 -17.12 -22.76
CA ASP A 326 2.63 -16.97 -23.16
C ASP A 326 3.33 -18.33 -23.30
N GLN A 327 3.87 -18.62 -24.50
CA GLN A 327 4.58 -19.89 -24.78
C GLN A 327 5.79 -20.10 -23.85
N ALA A 328 6.46 -19.03 -23.43
CA ALA A 328 7.59 -19.10 -22.52
C ALA A 328 7.24 -19.77 -21.18
N ASP A 329 6.02 -19.57 -20.67
CA ASP A 329 5.58 -20.22 -19.44
C ASP A 329 5.40 -21.74 -19.60
N ILE A 330 4.90 -22.17 -20.77
CA ILE A 330 4.82 -23.60 -21.12
C ILE A 330 6.21 -24.22 -21.15
N ASP A 331 7.17 -23.52 -21.73
CA ASP A 331 8.55 -24.00 -21.86
C ASP A 331 9.23 -24.09 -20.48
N VAL A 332 9.02 -23.09 -19.61
CA VAL A 332 9.45 -23.14 -18.20
C VAL A 332 8.85 -24.35 -17.49
N MET A 333 7.53 -24.54 -17.56
CA MET A 333 6.87 -25.69 -16.90
C MET A 333 7.35 -27.05 -17.43
N LYS A 334 7.78 -27.14 -18.69
CA LYS A 334 8.37 -28.35 -19.27
C LYS A 334 9.78 -28.56 -18.74
N ALA A 335 10.60 -27.51 -18.72
CA ALA A 335 11.99 -27.56 -18.25
C ALA A 335 12.07 -27.92 -16.75
N THR A 336 11.22 -27.31 -15.91
CA THR A 336 11.19 -27.54 -14.46
C THR A 336 10.45 -28.80 -14.05
N LYS A 337 9.83 -29.52 -15.00
CA LYS A 337 8.94 -30.66 -14.75
C LYS A 337 7.77 -30.36 -13.79
N THR A 338 7.39 -29.08 -13.63
CA THR A 338 6.21 -28.67 -12.85
C THR A 338 4.98 -29.42 -13.35
N CYS A 339 4.21 -30.10 -12.50
CA CYS A 339 3.01 -30.85 -12.93
C CYS A 339 3.29 -31.81 -14.12
N ALA A 340 4.33 -32.64 -14.01
CA ALA A 340 4.93 -33.38 -15.13
C ALA A 340 3.94 -34.21 -15.99
N ALA A 341 2.87 -34.75 -15.41
CA ALA A 341 1.90 -35.57 -16.13
C ALA A 341 0.65 -34.79 -16.61
N ALA A 342 0.62 -33.47 -16.42
CA ALA A 342 -0.45 -32.60 -16.90
C ALA A 342 -0.27 -32.28 -18.40
N ILE A 343 -1.39 -32.03 -19.08
CA ILE A 343 -1.37 -31.57 -20.48
C ILE A 343 -1.23 -30.05 -20.47
N LYS A 344 -0.14 -29.54 -21.05
CA LYS A 344 0.23 -28.11 -21.06
C LYS A 344 0.23 -27.58 -22.48
N PHE A 345 -0.45 -26.46 -22.73
CA PHE A 345 -0.57 -25.89 -24.07
C PHE A 345 -0.73 -24.36 -24.02
N GLN A 346 -0.14 -23.65 -25.00
CA GLN A 346 -0.34 -22.21 -25.15
C GLN A 346 -1.76 -21.95 -25.67
N TYR A 347 -2.48 -21.03 -25.03
CA TYR A 347 -3.85 -20.72 -25.39
C TYR A 347 -4.25 -19.31 -24.92
N ASP A 348 -4.73 -18.47 -25.83
CA ASP A 348 -5.36 -17.20 -25.49
C ASP A 348 -6.84 -17.40 -25.18
N TYR A 349 -7.16 -17.66 -23.91
CA TYR A 349 -8.53 -17.99 -23.51
C TYR A 349 -9.58 -16.91 -23.84
N LEU A 350 -9.22 -15.65 -24.10
CA LEU A 350 -10.22 -14.62 -24.42
C LEU A 350 -10.35 -14.33 -25.92
N ASN A 351 -9.48 -14.91 -26.75
CA ASN A 351 -9.44 -14.64 -28.19
C ASN A 351 -9.39 -15.91 -29.06
N ASP A 352 -8.66 -16.94 -28.66
CA ASP A 352 -8.58 -18.19 -29.41
C ASP A 352 -9.94 -18.90 -29.40
N ASP A 353 -10.30 -19.47 -30.56
CA ASP A 353 -11.55 -20.21 -30.81
C ASP A 353 -12.84 -19.39 -30.62
N ILE A 354 -12.76 -18.06 -30.63
CA ILE A 354 -13.92 -17.17 -30.59
C ILE A 354 -14.23 -16.66 -32.00
N THR A 355 -15.43 -16.97 -32.51
CA THR A 355 -15.93 -16.48 -33.80
C THR A 355 -16.25 -14.98 -33.74
N ASP A 356 -16.39 -14.33 -34.89
CA ASP A 356 -16.77 -12.89 -34.95
C ASP A 356 -18.13 -12.61 -34.31
N SER A 357 -19.03 -13.61 -34.27
CA SER A 357 -20.31 -13.54 -33.57
C SER A 357 -20.22 -13.84 -32.07
N GLY A 358 -19.02 -14.09 -31.52
CA GLY A 358 -18.80 -14.43 -30.11
C GLY A 358 -19.16 -15.88 -29.74
N GLY A 359 -19.28 -16.76 -30.73
CA GLY A 359 -19.44 -18.21 -30.54
C GLY A 359 -18.11 -18.92 -30.31
N ILE A 360 -18.15 -20.16 -29.81
CA ILE A 360 -16.95 -20.97 -29.54
C ILE A 360 -16.81 -22.04 -30.63
N ASP A 361 -15.68 -22.04 -31.33
CA ASP A 361 -15.33 -23.03 -32.35
C ASP A 361 -13.85 -23.44 -32.23
N TYR A 362 -13.61 -24.63 -31.66
CA TYR A 362 -12.28 -25.18 -31.45
C TYR A 362 -11.51 -25.49 -32.73
N SER A 363 -12.17 -25.52 -33.90
CA SER A 363 -11.51 -25.79 -35.17
C SER A 363 -10.71 -24.60 -35.70
N LEU A 364 -10.98 -23.39 -35.18
CA LEU A 364 -10.31 -22.16 -35.59
C LEU A 364 -8.81 -22.19 -35.29
N THR A 365 -8.43 -22.66 -34.09
CA THR A 365 -7.01 -22.76 -33.71
C THR A 365 -6.55 -24.21 -33.53
N ASN A 366 -7.46 -25.14 -33.22
CA ASN A 366 -7.15 -26.52 -32.83
C ASN A 366 -6.15 -26.66 -31.66
N LYS A 367 -5.97 -25.60 -30.85
CA LYS A 367 -5.04 -25.60 -29.72
C LYS A 367 -5.57 -26.37 -28.51
N VAL A 368 -6.89 -26.42 -28.31
CA VAL A 368 -7.50 -27.17 -27.20
C VAL A 368 -7.31 -28.68 -27.41
N PRO A 369 -6.68 -29.39 -26.46
CA PRO A 369 -6.37 -30.80 -26.61
C PRO A 369 -7.62 -31.67 -26.89
N PRO A 370 -7.55 -32.66 -27.80
CA PRO A 370 -8.67 -33.56 -28.08
C PRO A 370 -9.25 -34.24 -26.83
N GLN A 371 -8.40 -34.56 -25.85
CA GLN A 371 -8.80 -35.18 -24.59
C GLN A 371 -9.69 -34.25 -23.75
N LEU A 372 -9.38 -32.95 -23.73
CA LEU A 372 -10.19 -31.94 -23.02
C LEU A 372 -11.51 -31.72 -23.74
N ARG A 373 -11.49 -31.56 -25.07
CA ARG A 373 -12.73 -31.44 -25.88
C ARG A 373 -13.66 -32.62 -25.67
N LYS A 374 -13.10 -33.84 -25.63
CA LYS A 374 -13.85 -35.06 -25.34
C LYS A 374 -14.44 -35.05 -23.92
N ALA A 375 -13.67 -34.65 -22.91
CA ALA A 375 -14.16 -34.54 -21.53
C ALA A 375 -15.33 -33.54 -21.40
N ILE A 376 -15.26 -32.42 -22.13
CA ILE A 376 -16.35 -31.42 -22.21
C ILE A 376 -17.58 -32.03 -22.89
N SER A 377 -17.43 -32.65 -24.06
CA SER A 377 -18.56 -33.24 -24.81
C SER A 377 -19.23 -34.40 -24.08
N GLU A 378 -18.46 -35.18 -23.32
CA GLU A 378 -18.97 -36.31 -22.51
C GLU A 378 -19.62 -35.83 -21.19
N GLY A 379 -19.60 -34.53 -20.89
CA GLY A 379 -20.18 -33.99 -19.66
C GLY A 379 -19.48 -34.46 -18.39
N LYS A 380 -18.16 -34.70 -18.45
CA LYS A 380 -17.39 -35.07 -17.25
C LYS A 380 -17.46 -33.97 -16.20
N LYS A 381 -17.26 -34.34 -14.93
CA LYS A 381 -17.11 -33.37 -13.84
C LYS A 381 -15.87 -32.52 -14.09
N LEU A 382 -16.08 -31.24 -14.41
CA LEU A 382 -15.02 -30.27 -14.66
C LEU A 382 -14.89 -29.31 -13.48
N LEU A 383 -13.65 -29.13 -13.02
CA LEU A 383 -13.27 -28.08 -12.09
C LEU A 383 -12.42 -27.05 -12.85
N VAL A 384 -12.92 -25.82 -12.94
CA VAL A 384 -12.11 -24.67 -13.36
C VAL A 384 -11.43 -24.13 -12.10
N LEU A 385 -10.12 -24.34 -11.99
CA LEU A 385 -9.30 -23.87 -10.88
C LEU A 385 -8.37 -22.78 -11.42
N ILE A 386 -8.61 -21.52 -11.08
CA ILE A 386 -7.96 -20.39 -11.78
C ILE A 386 -7.59 -19.23 -10.85
N ASN A 387 -6.54 -18.50 -11.25
CA ASN A 387 -6.23 -17.16 -10.74
C ASN A 387 -6.15 -16.16 -11.92
N PRO A 388 -7.31 -15.74 -12.47
CA PRO A 388 -7.35 -14.90 -13.66
C PRO A 388 -6.80 -13.48 -13.40
N PRO A 389 -6.42 -12.77 -14.46
CA PRO A 389 -5.89 -11.41 -14.34
C PRO A 389 -6.92 -10.40 -13.79
N TYR A 390 -6.49 -9.50 -12.90
CA TYR A 390 -7.35 -8.50 -12.22
C TYR A 390 -7.42 -7.12 -12.93
N GLY A 391 -7.07 -7.05 -14.21
CA GLY A 391 -7.00 -5.80 -14.97
C GLY A 391 -8.34 -5.37 -15.61
N GLU A 392 -8.55 -4.06 -15.74
CA GLU A 392 -9.61 -3.46 -16.57
C GLU A 392 -9.10 -3.17 -17.98
N THR A 393 -9.77 -3.70 -19.00
CA THR A 393 -9.59 -3.34 -20.42
C THR A 393 -9.98 -1.87 -20.65
N GLY A 394 -9.13 -1.12 -21.36
CA GLY A 394 -9.37 0.30 -21.67
C GLY A 394 -8.99 1.30 -20.57
N ALA A 395 -8.34 0.90 -19.47
CA ALA A 395 -7.88 1.78 -18.39
C ALA A 395 -6.71 2.74 -18.76
N GLY A 396 -6.50 3.01 -20.05
CA GLY A 396 -5.42 3.85 -20.59
C GLY A 396 -5.68 5.36 -20.65
N VAL A 397 -6.78 5.88 -20.07
CA VAL A 397 -7.16 7.31 -20.24
C VAL A 397 -6.42 8.25 -19.25
N GLY A 398 -5.41 7.77 -18.52
CA GLY A 398 -4.86 8.47 -17.35
C GLY A 398 -3.45 9.06 -17.43
N GLN A 399 -2.61 8.77 -18.43
CA GLN A 399 -1.25 9.34 -18.53
C GLN A 399 -0.84 9.54 -19.99
N GLY A 400 -0.41 10.76 -20.31
CA GLY A 400 -0.15 11.21 -21.67
C GLY A 400 0.82 10.33 -22.48
N ASN A 401 0.53 10.22 -23.78
CA ASN A 401 1.38 9.81 -24.90
C ASN A 401 2.27 8.55 -24.78
N LYS A 402 2.05 7.70 -23.79
CA LYS A 402 2.51 6.30 -23.79
C LYS A 402 1.31 5.38 -23.64
N ASN A 403 0.39 5.47 -24.60
CA ASN A 403 -0.66 4.48 -24.75
C ASN A 403 0.01 3.11 -24.92
N LYS A 404 -0.30 2.15 -24.06
CA LYS A 404 -0.04 0.73 -24.34
C LYS A 404 -0.98 0.31 -25.49
N ILE A 405 -0.62 0.67 -26.71
CA ILE A 405 -1.21 0.13 -27.93
C ILE A 405 -1.01 -1.39 -27.85
N GLY A 406 -2.10 -2.17 -27.76
CA GLY A 406 -2.03 -3.64 -27.75
C GLY A 406 -2.85 -4.41 -26.71
N VAL A 407 -3.53 -3.77 -25.74
CA VAL A 407 -4.56 -4.43 -24.88
C VAL A 407 -5.95 -3.89 -25.25
N GLU A 408 -6.25 -3.98 -26.55
CA GLU A 408 -7.47 -3.46 -27.14
C GLU A 408 -8.50 -4.61 -27.22
N LYS A 409 -9.67 -4.43 -26.59
CA LYS A 409 -10.89 -5.26 -26.65
C LYS A 409 -10.71 -6.73 -27.08
N THR A 410 -10.71 -7.66 -26.11
CA THR A 410 -10.74 -9.11 -26.42
C THR A 410 -11.98 -9.48 -27.24
N ARG A 411 -11.92 -10.60 -27.98
CA ARG A 411 -13.08 -11.08 -28.75
C ARG A 411 -14.28 -11.38 -27.85
N ILE A 412 -14.04 -11.92 -26.64
CA ILE A 412 -15.09 -12.09 -25.64
C ILE A 412 -15.69 -10.74 -25.23
N ASN A 413 -14.88 -9.73 -24.92
CA ASN A 413 -15.38 -8.39 -24.56
C ASN A 413 -16.28 -7.80 -25.65
N ALA A 414 -15.94 -7.98 -26.93
CA ALA A 414 -16.77 -7.52 -28.04
C ALA A 414 -18.17 -8.16 -28.05
N SER A 415 -18.33 -9.38 -27.51
CA SER A 415 -19.61 -10.07 -27.37
C SER A 415 -20.40 -9.71 -26.10
N MET A 416 -19.79 -9.03 -25.13
CA MET A 416 -20.38 -8.71 -23.82
C MET A 416 -21.23 -7.44 -23.87
N THR A 417 -22.40 -7.52 -24.50
CA THR A 417 -23.31 -6.38 -24.70
C THR A 417 -24.26 -6.13 -23.53
N THR A 418 -24.44 -7.09 -22.63
CA THR A 418 -25.49 -7.05 -21.59
C THR A 418 -24.95 -6.85 -20.18
N GLU A 419 -23.68 -7.14 -19.97
CA GLU A 419 -23.00 -7.21 -18.68
C GLU A 419 -22.58 -5.82 -18.14
N GLY A 420 -22.77 -4.77 -18.94
CA GLY A 420 -22.50 -3.39 -18.54
C GLY A 420 -21.01 -3.13 -18.27
N TYR A 421 -20.71 -2.43 -17.17
CA TYR A 421 -19.34 -2.05 -16.83
C TYR A 421 -18.46 -3.26 -16.52
N ALA A 422 -19.04 -4.36 -16.03
CA ALA A 422 -18.32 -5.58 -15.72
C ALA A 422 -17.61 -6.18 -16.94
N SER A 423 -18.07 -5.90 -18.17
CA SER A 423 -17.40 -6.31 -19.41
C SER A 423 -15.96 -5.82 -19.52
N LYS A 424 -15.60 -4.72 -18.84
CA LYS A 424 -14.23 -4.19 -18.87
C LYS A 424 -13.26 -5.06 -18.09
N GLU A 425 -13.71 -5.88 -17.16
CA GLU A 425 -12.86 -6.60 -16.22
C GLU A 425 -12.44 -7.95 -16.80
N LEU A 426 -11.14 -8.20 -16.90
CA LEU A 426 -10.62 -9.41 -17.56
C LEU A 426 -11.13 -10.69 -16.89
N PHE A 427 -11.11 -10.77 -15.56
CA PHE A 427 -11.62 -11.96 -14.86
C PHE A 427 -13.13 -12.20 -15.14
N VAL A 428 -13.92 -11.15 -15.38
CA VAL A 428 -15.34 -11.30 -15.76
C VAL A 428 -15.48 -11.81 -17.19
N GLN A 429 -14.58 -11.42 -18.10
CA GLN A 429 -14.54 -11.98 -19.45
C GLN A 429 -14.23 -13.48 -19.41
N PHE A 430 -13.33 -13.92 -18.52
CA PHE A 430 -13.11 -15.36 -18.24
C PHE A 430 -14.41 -16.03 -17.77
N LEU A 431 -15.06 -15.49 -16.74
CA LEU A 431 -16.34 -16.03 -16.24
C LEU A 431 -17.40 -16.12 -17.33
N THR A 432 -17.47 -15.11 -18.19
CA THR A 432 -18.47 -15.06 -19.27
C THR A 432 -18.21 -16.12 -20.33
N ARG A 433 -16.94 -16.35 -20.71
CA ARG A 433 -16.59 -17.46 -21.61
C ARG A 433 -16.85 -18.81 -20.95
N ILE A 434 -16.44 -18.99 -19.69
CA ILE A 434 -16.69 -20.22 -18.92
C ILE A 434 -18.19 -20.51 -18.87
N SER A 435 -19.03 -19.50 -18.66
CA SER A 435 -20.49 -19.67 -18.62
C SER A 435 -21.08 -20.20 -19.93
N LYS A 436 -20.48 -19.84 -21.08
CA LYS A 436 -20.88 -20.34 -22.40
C LYS A 436 -20.30 -21.72 -22.69
N GLU A 437 -19.02 -21.92 -22.37
CA GLU A 437 -18.25 -23.11 -22.71
C GLU A 437 -18.54 -24.29 -21.80
N LEU A 438 -18.67 -24.02 -20.49
CA LEU A 438 -18.73 -25.00 -19.41
C LEU A 438 -19.89 -24.67 -18.44
N PRO A 439 -21.16 -24.67 -18.92
CA PRO A 439 -22.29 -24.11 -18.17
C PRO A 439 -22.60 -24.80 -16.83
N ASN A 440 -22.07 -26.00 -16.60
CA ASN A 440 -22.31 -26.83 -15.40
C ASN A 440 -21.02 -27.15 -14.60
N ALA A 441 -19.92 -26.44 -14.87
CA ALA A 441 -18.65 -26.66 -14.18
C ALA A 441 -18.72 -26.29 -12.69
N THR A 442 -17.84 -26.89 -11.91
CA THR A 442 -17.44 -26.32 -10.62
C THR A 442 -16.35 -25.30 -10.89
N LEU A 443 -16.45 -24.10 -10.31
CA LEU A 443 -15.51 -23.01 -10.48
C LEU A 443 -14.88 -22.69 -9.12
N ALA A 444 -13.56 -22.72 -9.02
CA ALA A 444 -12.81 -22.28 -7.87
C ALA A 444 -11.80 -21.21 -8.32
N MET A 445 -11.99 -19.98 -7.89
CA MET A 445 -11.30 -18.83 -8.48
C MET A 445 -10.75 -17.87 -7.44
N PHE A 446 -9.49 -17.46 -7.61
CA PHE A 446 -8.95 -16.26 -6.99
C PHE A 446 -9.41 -15.01 -7.75
N SER A 447 -9.95 -14.01 -7.05
CA SER A 447 -10.45 -12.78 -7.68
C SER A 447 -10.62 -11.64 -6.68
N THR A 448 -10.75 -10.41 -7.21
CA THR A 448 -11.36 -9.34 -6.42
C THR A 448 -12.86 -9.63 -6.22
N LEU A 449 -13.44 -9.15 -5.12
CA LEU A 449 -14.85 -9.38 -4.81
C LEU A 449 -15.84 -8.50 -5.59
N LYS A 450 -15.38 -7.76 -6.62
CA LYS A 450 -16.25 -6.84 -7.37
C LYS A 450 -17.47 -7.54 -7.98
N TYR A 451 -17.32 -8.76 -8.50
CA TYR A 451 -18.46 -9.49 -9.07
C TYR A 451 -19.49 -9.92 -8.03
N VAL A 452 -19.11 -10.03 -6.76
CA VAL A 452 -20.01 -10.39 -5.67
C VAL A 452 -20.89 -9.19 -5.27
N ASN A 453 -20.29 -8.03 -4.95
CA ASN A 453 -21.03 -6.95 -4.29
C ASN A 453 -20.86 -5.55 -4.91
N ALA A 454 -20.03 -5.38 -5.97
CA ALA A 454 -19.88 -4.05 -6.55
C ALA A 454 -21.17 -3.62 -7.29
N PRO A 455 -21.60 -2.36 -7.16
CA PRO A 455 -22.80 -1.83 -7.81
C PRO A 455 -22.79 -2.00 -9.33
N ASN A 456 -21.63 -1.74 -9.94
CA ASN A 456 -21.41 -1.79 -11.39
C ASN A 456 -21.50 -3.19 -12.02
N PHE A 457 -21.61 -4.23 -11.20
CA PHE A 457 -21.67 -5.64 -11.61
C PHE A 457 -23.07 -6.25 -11.46
N GLU A 458 -24.08 -5.47 -11.05
CA GLU A 458 -25.47 -5.93 -10.90
C GLU A 458 -26.01 -6.58 -12.19
N LYS A 459 -25.76 -5.97 -13.35
CA LYS A 459 -26.15 -6.54 -14.66
C LYS A 459 -25.49 -7.90 -14.94
N PHE A 460 -24.20 -8.04 -14.62
CA PHE A 460 -23.50 -9.32 -14.75
C PHE A 460 -24.10 -10.38 -13.83
N ARG A 461 -24.34 -10.05 -12.55
CA ARG A 461 -24.95 -10.98 -11.58
C ARG A 461 -26.36 -11.41 -11.97
N ASN A 462 -27.13 -10.55 -12.63
CA ASN A 462 -28.45 -10.93 -13.16
C ASN A 462 -28.37 -11.99 -14.26
N ASN A 463 -27.24 -12.06 -14.97
CA ASN A 463 -27.03 -13.00 -16.07
C ASN A 463 -26.30 -14.28 -15.62
N TRP A 464 -25.34 -14.17 -14.70
CA TRP A 464 -24.52 -15.27 -14.21
C TRP A 464 -25.20 -16.07 -13.09
N ASN A 465 -25.29 -17.39 -13.24
CA ASN A 465 -25.94 -18.26 -12.26
C ASN A 465 -24.97 -19.29 -11.65
N ALA A 466 -24.81 -19.26 -10.32
CA ALA A 466 -24.04 -20.24 -9.60
C ALA A 466 -24.45 -20.34 -8.13
N GLU A 467 -24.34 -21.54 -7.57
CA GLU A 467 -24.49 -21.82 -6.15
C GLU A 467 -23.14 -21.69 -5.43
N TYR A 468 -23.11 -20.99 -4.29
CA TYR A 468 -21.91 -20.83 -3.49
C TYR A 468 -21.62 -22.08 -2.66
N LEU A 469 -20.39 -22.60 -2.71
CA LEU A 469 -19.96 -23.81 -2.00
C LEU A 469 -18.97 -23.54 -0.86
N GLY A 470 -18.58 -22.28 -0.64
CA GLY A 470 -17.60 -21.89 0.37
C GLY A 470 -16.36 -21.22 -0.21
N GLY A 471 -15.52 -20.67 0.67
CA GLY A 471 -14.36 -19.90 0.27
C GLY A 471 -13.68 -19.18 1.42
N PHE A 472 -12.60 -18.48 1.10
CA PHE A 472 -11.88 -17.61 2.03
C PHE A 472 -11.44 -16.33 1.33
N VAL A 473 -11.12 -15.31 2.12
CA VAL A 473 -10.40 -14.11 1.67
C VAL A 473 -9.03 -14.07 2.31
N VAL A 474 -8.03 -13.68 1.52
CA VAL A 474 -6.66 -13.47 1.97
C VAL A 474 -6.25 -12.05 1.64
N HIS A 475 -5.40 -11.48 2.48
CA HIS A 475 -4.86 -10.16 2.25
C HIS A 475 -4.08 -10.12 0.92
N SER A 476 -4.39 -9.15 0.04
CA SER A 476 -3.71 -8.95 -1.25
C SER A 476 -2.18 -8.97 -1.21
N LYS A 477 -1.56 -8.42 -0.16
CA LYS A 477 -0.12 -8.44 0.08
C LYS A 477 0.46 -9.83 0.40
N ALA A 478 -0.35 -10.88 0.41
CA ALA A 478 0.15 -12.24 0.32
C ALA A 478 0.75 -12.52 -1.08
N PHE A 479 0.23 -11.87 -2.13
CA PHE A 479 0.65 -12.08 -3.51
C PHE A 479 1.75 -11.09 -3.90
N ASP A 480 2.80 -11.60 -4.53
CA ASP A 480 3.93 -10.79 -4.95
C ASP A 480 3.52 -9.77 -6.03
N GLY A 481 4.07 -8.56 -5.95
CA GLY A 481 3.83 -7.48 -6.91
C GLY A 481 2.55 -6.66 -6.70
N ILE A 482 1.68 -7.02 -5.74
CA ILE A 482 0.48 -6.23 -5.42
C ILE A 482 0.78 -5.16 -4.37
N LYS A 483 0.76 -3.88 -4.76
CA LYS A 483 0.92 -2.73 -3.85
C LYS A 483 -0.38 -2.35 -3.11
N GLY A 484 -1.53 -2.75 -3.64
CA GLY A 484 -2.84 -2.41 -3.09
C GLY A 484 -3.14 -3.08 -1.75
N ASP A 485 -4.18 -2.57 -1.07
CA ASP A 485 -4.60 -3.01 0.26
C ASP A 485 -6.08 -3.40 0.25
N PHE A 486 -6.36 -4.61 -0.23
CA PHE A 486 -7.72 -5.14 -0.45
C PHE A 486 -7.76 -6.67 -0.27
N PRO A 487 -8.94 -7.31 -0.21
CA PRO A 487 -9.06 -8.75 -0.05
C PRO A 487 -9.06 -9.42 -1.44
N ILE A 488 -8.35 -10.54 -1.55
CA ILE A 488 -8.46 -11.46 -2.68
C ILE A 488 -9.24 -12.67 -2.19
N GLY A 489 -10.37 -12.95 -2.83
CA GLY A 489 -11.22 -14.09 -2.49
C GLY A 489 -10.85 -15.32 -3.30
N PHE A 490 -10.68 -16.46 -2.64
CA PHE A 490 -10.77 -17.79 -3.25
C PHE A 490 -12.15 -18.35 -2.98
N LEU A 491 -13.03 -18.29 -3.98
CA LEU A 491 -14.43 -18.68 -3.85
C LEU A 491 -14.74 -19.89 -4.74
N VAL A 492 -15.48 -20.84 -4.18
CA VAL A 492 -15.90 -22.07 -4.86
C VAL A 492 -17.39 -21.98 -5.20
N TRP A 493 -17.73 -22.29 -6.43
CA TRP A 493 -19.06 -22.16 -7.00
C TRP A 493 -19.45 -23.39 -7.80
N LYS A 494 -20.71 -23.80 -7.71
CA LYS A 494 -21.33 -24.74 -8.66
C LYS A 494 -22.12 -23.96 -9.69
N THR A 495 -21.64 -23.91 -10.92
CA THR A 495 -22.33 -23.20 -12.00
C THR A 495 -23.49 -24.03 -12.56
N ASN A 496 -24.55 -23.35 -12.98
CA ASN A 496 -25.64 -23.92 -13.76
C ASN A 496 -26.28 -22.82 -14.62
N GLN A 497 -25.62 -22.46 -15.71
CA GLN A 497 -25.98 -21.28 -16.51
C GLN A 497 -27.29 -21.45 -17.28
N ASN A 498 -27.72 -22.69 -17.50
CA ASN A 498 -28.94 -23.04 -18.23
C ASN A 498 -30.13 -23.28 -17.29
N ALA A 499 -30.00 -23.00 -16.00
CA ALA A 499 -31.08 -23.21 -15.04
C ALA A 499 -32.29 -22.32 -15.36
N ALA A 500 -33.49 -22.92 -15.37
CA ALA A 500 -34.74 -22.18 -15.54
C ALA A 500 -35.02 -21.24 -14.35
N GLN A 501 -34.62 -21.66 -13.15
CA GLN A 501 -34.66 -20.84 -11.93
C GLN A 501 -33.23 -20.51 -11.51
N LYS A 502 -32.94 -19.22 -11.32
CA LYS A 502 -31.63 -18.74 -10.89
C LYS A 502 -31.50 -18.77 -9.37
N THR A 503 -30.28 -19.01 -8.90
CA THR A 503 -29.85 -18.91 -7.50
C THR A 503 -29.09 -17.58 -7.35
N PRO A 504 -29.74 -16.51 -6.86
CA PRO A 504 -29.08 -15.23 -6.71
C PRO A 504 -28.00 -15.29 -5.63
N ILE A 505 -26.90 -14.57 -5.86
CA ILE A 505 -25.91 -14.29 -4.80
C ILE A 505 -26.60 -13.36 -3.80
N VAL A 506 -26.75 -13.77 -2.55
CA VAL A 506 -27.37 -12.94 -1.48
C VAL A 506 -26.32 -12.55 -0.46
N GLU A 507 -25.74 -13.54 0.20
CA GLU A 507 -24.64 -13.36 1.13
C GLU A 507 -23.62 -14.49 0.99
N LEU A 508 -22.36 -14.20 1.32
CA LEU A 508 -21.25 -15.15 1.30
C LEU A 508 -20.52 -15.10 2.64
N ASP A 509 -20.48 -16.23 3.34
CA ASP A 509 -19.61 -16.45 4.48
C ASP A 509 -18.22 -16.91 4.01
N VAL A 510 -17.18 -16.23 4.48
CA VAL A 510 -15.78 -16.56 4.15
C VAL A 510 -14.90 -16.59 5.38
N ASP A 511 -13.93 -17.49 5.39
CA ASP A 511 -12.81 -17.43 6.32
C ASP A 511 -11.89 -16.25 5.96
N VAL A 512 -11.28 -15.61 6.96
CA VAL A 512 -10.35 -14.49 6.78
C VAL A 512 -8.95 -14.95 7.09
N LEU A 513 -8.06 -14.86 6.11
CA LEU A 513 -6.66 -15.24 6.23
C LEU A 513 -5.74 -14.01 6.23
N ASP A 514 -4.74 -14.02 7.10
CA ASP A 514 -3.65 -13.04 7.07
C ASP A 514 -2.71 -13.28 5.87
N LYS A 515 -1.72 -12.40 5.68
CA LYS A 515 -0.74 -12.51 4.58
C LYS A 515 0.10 -13.80 4.60
N LYS A 516 0.21 -14.47 5.76
CA LYS A 516 0.93 -15.73 5.95
C LYS A 516 0.02 -16.95 5.77
N GLY A 517 -1.27 -16.74 5.46
CA GLY A 517 -2.25 -17.81 5.28
C GLY A 517 -2.83 -18.35 6.59
N ASN A 518 -2.60 -17.68 7.74
CA ASN A 518 -3.23 -18.07 8.99
C ASN A 518 -4.65 -17.53 9.06
N GLN A 519 -5.60 -18.34 9.53
CA GLN A 519 -6.96 -17.88 9.76
C GLN A 519 -6.99 -16.94 10.97
N VAL A 520 -7.53 -15.74 10.76
CA VAL A 520 -7.62 -14.67 11.76
C VAL A 520 -9.05 -14.23 12.04
N GLY A 521 -10.04 -14.78 11.33
CA GLY A 521 -11.45 -14.49 11.55
C GLY A 521 -12.36 -15.08 10.48
N ALA A 522 -13.58 -14.56 10.44
CA ALA A 522 -14.59 -14.82 9.43
C ALA A 522 -15.29 -13.51 9.05
N LYS A 523 -15.86 -13.45 7.84
CA LYS A 523 -16.59 -12.28 7.34
C LYS A 523 -17.76 -12.70 6.44
N LYS A 524 -18.83 -11.89 6.46
CA LYS A 524 -19.91 -11.93 5.45
C LYS A 524 -19.73 -10.84 4.40
N TYR A 525 -19.99 -11.17 3.14
CA TYR A 525 -20.20 -10.21 2.06
C TYR A 525 -21.64 -10.27 1.59
N TYR A 526 -22.24 -9.09 1.35
CA TYR A 526 -23.64 -8.97 0.98
C TYR A 526 -23.78 -8.42 -0.44
N ASN A 527 -24.61 -9.06 -1.26
CA ASN A 527 -25.05 -8.53 -2.54
C ASN A 527 -26.42 -7.90 -2.38
N LEU A 528 -26.45 -6.57 -2.26
CA LEU A 528 -27.65 -5.78 -2.05
C LEU A 528 -27.99 -4.97 -3.31
N SER A 529 -29.27 -4.66 -3.48
CA SER A 529 -29.71 -3.90 -4.65
C SER A 529 -29.22 -2.45 -4.60
N ASN A 530 -28.88 -1.92 -5.78
CA ASN A 530 -28.39 -0.56 -5.94
C ASN A 530 -29.33 0.53 -5.42
N ASN A 531 -30.64 0.26 -5.34
CA ASN A 531 -31.63 1.20 -4.82
C ASN A 531 -31.55 1.40 -3.29
N LEU A 532 -30.89 0.50 -2.56
CA LEU A 532 -30.67 0.59 -1.11
C LEU A 532 -29.41 1.38 -0.77
N HIS A 533 -28.56 1.70 -1.75
CA HIS A 533 -27.27 2.34 -1.50
C HIS A 533 -27.43 3.79 -1.04
N LEU A 534 -26.49 4.24 -0.21
CA LEU A 534 -26.51 5.58 0.39
C LEU A 534 -26.33 6.69 -0.65
N ASN A 535 -25.56 6.43 -1.72
CA ASN A 535 -25.30 7.42 -2.78
C ASN A 535 -26.53 7.79 -3.64
N VAL A 536 -27.62 7.02 -3.56
CA VAL A 536 -28.90 7.34 -4.21
C VAL A 536 -29.97 7.86 -3.25
N TRP A 537 -29.64 8.01 -1.96
CA TRP A 537 -30.58 8.44 -0.93
C TRP A 537 -31.04 9.89 -1.10
N ILE A 538 -30.11 10.77 -1.50
CA ILE A 538 -30.39 12.20 -1.67
C ILE A 538 -30.80 12.46 -3.11
N LYS A 539 -32.00 13.01 -3.29
CA LYS A 539 -32.46 13.51 -4.58
C LYS A 539 -31.62 14.72 -4.99
N LYS A 540 -31.00 14.65 -6.17
CA LYS A 540 -30.15 15.74 -6.69
C LYS A 540 -30.99 16.99 -6.99
N PRO A 541 -30.60 18.18 -6.48
CA PRO A 541 -31.22 19.44 -6.88
C PRO A 541 -31.09 19.70 -8.38
N LYS A 542 -32.02 20.48 -8.94
CA LYS A 542 -31.99 20.85 -10.37
C LYS A 542 -30.91 21.91 -10.59
N THR A 543 -30.09 21.71 -11.62
CA THR A 543 -29.09 22.69 -12.03
C THR A 543 -29.72 23.81 -12.87
N ASN A 544 -29.20 25.02 -12.73
CA ASN A 544 -29.55 26.16 -13.57
C ASN A 544 -28.66 26.19 -14.85
N LYS A 545 -28.69 27.32 -15.57
CA LYS A 545 -27.90 27.54 -16.80
C LYS A 545 -26.59 28.31 -16.55
N ASN A 546 -26.35 28.78 -15.33
CA ASN A 546 -25.17 29.56 -15.00
C ASN A 546 -23.95 28.63 -14.90
N PRO A 547 -22.75 29.05 -15.35
CA PRO A 547 -21.54 28.25 -15.16
C PRO A 547 -21.23 28.05 -13.68
N ALA A 548 -20.60 26.93 -13.33
CA ALA A 548 -20.09 26.66 -11.99
C ALA A 548 -18.56 26.56 -12.01
N LEU A 549 -17.91 27.11 -10.98
CA LEU A 549 -16.45 27.07 -10.81
C LEU A 549 -15.99 25.65 -10.44
N PRO A 550 -15.23 24.95 -11.30
CA PRO A 550 -14.84 23.57 -11.03
C PRO A 550 -13.60 23.50 -10.14
N LEU A 551 -13.81 23.09 -8.90
CA LEU A 551 -12.77 22.97 -7.89
C LEU A 551 -12.12 21.58 -7.89
N SER A 552 -10.85 21.51 -7.51
CA SER A 552 -10.12 20.28 -7.13
C SER A 552 -9.59 20.34 -5.69
N ASN A 553 -9.68 21.50 -5.04
CA ASN A 553 -9.43 21.73 -3.62
C ASN A 553 -10.23 22.99 -3.19
N ALA A 554 -10.13 23.40 -1.92
CA ALA A 554 -10.95 24.48 -1.36
C ALA A 554 -10.96 25.79 -2.19
N VAL A 555 -9.80 26.20 -2.71
CA VAL A 555 -9.63 27.43 -3.51
C VAL A 555 -8.91 27.17 -4.84
N THR A 556 -8.69 25.90 -5.19
CA THR A 556 -7.93 25.50 -6.38
C THR A 556 -8.87 25.02 -7.47
N VAL A 557 -8.77 25.65 -8.63
CA VAL A 557 -9.49 25.24 -9.84
C VAL A 557 -8.86 23.97 -10.41
N SER A 558 -9.71 23.06 -10.87
CA SER A 558 -9.29 21.83 -11.51
C SER A 558 -8.56 22.09 -12.82
N LYS A 559 -7.53 21.29 -13.12
CA LYS A 559 -6.64 21.52 -14.28
C LYS A 559 -7.33 21.30 -15.64
N ASN A 560 -8.22 20.31 -15.74
CA ASN A 560 -8.93 19.94 -16.98
C ASN A 560 -10.40 19.57 -16.69
N PRO A 561 -11.22 20.52 -16.22
CA PRO A 561 -12.58 20.21 -15.81
C PRO A 561 -13.52 20.15 -17.02
N ARG A 562 -14.52 19.27 -16.96
CA ARG A 562 -15.69 19.39 -17.83
C ARG A 562 -16.51 20.58 -17.36
N LYS A 563 -16.91 21.46 -18.29
CA LYS A 563 -17.81 22.59 -17.99
C LYS A 563 -19.14 22.06 -17.47
N LYS A 564 -19.59 22.56 -16.32
CA LYS A 564 -20.84 22.20 -15.65
C LYS A 564 -21.56 23.47 -15.20
N THR A 565 -22.85 23.34 -14.89
CA THR A 565 -23.68 24.46 -14.44
C THR A 565 -23.98 24.41 -12.95
N SER A 566 -24.34 25.56 -12.40
CA SER A 566 -24.63 25.78 -10.98
C SER A 566 -26.04 25.32 -10.59
N CYS A 567 -26.43 25.60 -9.34
CA CYS A 567 -27.77 25.39 -8.78
C CYS A 567 -28.21 26.68 -8.10
N ASP A 568 -29.50 27.02 -8.20
CA ASP A 568 -30.05 28.17 -7.47
C ASP A 568 -30.06 27.86 -5.96
N GLU A 569 -29.87 28.89 -5.14
CA GLU A 569 -29.88 28.80 -3.66
C GLU A 569 -28.88 27.80 -3.07
N MET A 570 -27.86 27.39 -3.85
CA MET A 570 -26.84 26.49 -3.35
C MET A 570 -26.03 27.17 -2.24
N VAL A 571 -25.80 26.43 -1.16
CA VAL A 571 -24.89 26.84 -0.07
C VAL A 571 -23.54 26.11 -0.18
N GLY A 572 -23.47 25.04 -0.97
CA GLY A 572 -22.23 24.36 -1.33
C GLY A 572 -22.45 23.17 -2.26
N TYR A 573 -21.48 22.26 -2.30
CA TYR A 573 -21.52 21.05 -3.09
C TYR A 573 -20.95 19.87 -2.30
N LEU A 574 -21.68 18.75 -2.26
CA LEU A 574 -21.20 17.48 -1.75
C LEU A 574 -20.60 16.67 -2.90
N TYR A 575 -19.31 16.42 -2.83
CA TYR A 575 -18.67 15.36 -3.60
C TYR A 575 -18.74 14.06 -2.80
N ALA A 576 -19.41 13.05 -3.35
CA ALA A 576 -19.49 11.71 -2.80
C ALA A 576 -19.53 10.75 -4.00
N SER A 577 -18.36 10.22 -4.37
CA SER A 577 -18.17 9.35 -5.54
C SER A 577 -18.72 7.93 -5.28
N ASN A 578 -17.96 6.89 -5.66
CA ASN A 578 -18.31 5.49 -5.47
C ASN A 578 -18.76 5.20 -4.02
N ASN A 579 -19.71 4.27 -3.89
CA ASN A 579 -20.44 4.02 -2.64
C ASN A 579 -19.71 3.10 -1.65
N ASP A 580 -18.55 2.56 -2.02
CA ASP A 580 -17.78 1.67 -1.17
C ASP A 580 -16.81 2.41 -0.23
N LEU A 581 -16.38 1.74 0.84
CA LEU A 581 -15.45 2.27 1.83
C LEU A 581 -14.08 2.67 1.26
N GLN A 582 -13.54 1.96 0.26
CA GLN A 582 -12.26 2.29 -0.37
C GLN A 582 -12.29 3.72 -0.91
N HIS A 583 -13.34 4.07 -1.65
CA HIS A 583 -13.47 5.39 -2.27
C HIS A 583 -14.03 6.43 -1.29
N ALA A 584 -14.98 6.06 -0.42
CA ALA A 584 -15.63 7.01 0.49
C ALA A 584 -14.62 7.77 1.38
N ALA A 585 -13.52 7.13 1.78
CA ALA A 585 -12.50 7.72 2.63
C ALA A 585 -11.60 8.76 1.95
N ILE A 586 -11.60 8.86 0.62
CA ILE A 586 -10.77 9.82 -0.13
C ILE A 586 -11.59 10.66 -1.12
N GLU A 587 -12.75 10.16 -1.55
CA GLU A 587 -13.64 10.76 -2.54
C GLU A 587 -14.97 11.26 -1.92
N THR A 588 -14.90 11.73 -0.67
CA THR A 588 -15.99 12.43 0.01
C THR A 588 -15.51 13.76 0.56
N CYS A 589 -16.02 14.88 0.06
CA CYS A 589 -15.74 16.24 0.55
C CYS A 589 -16.92 17.19 0.32
N ILE A 590 -16.92 18.34 1.02
CA ILE A 590 -17.82 19.46 0.69
C ILE A 590 -17.01 20.67 0.24
N THR A 591 -17.52 21.43 -0.73
CA THR A 591 -16.86 22.62 -1.29
C THR A 591 -17.84 23.75 -1.54
N SER A 592 -17.35 24.99 -1.66
CA SER A 592 -18.18 26.18 -1.97
C SER A 592 -18.68 26.23 -3.42
N SER A 593 -18.16 25.37 -4.30
CA SER A 593 -18.66 25.17 -5.67
C SER A 593 -18.42 23.74 -6.12
N ILE A 594 -18.75 23.41 -7.36
CA ILE A 594 -18.69 22.03 -7.86
C ILE A 594 -17.28 21.45 -7.78
N TYR A 595 -17.15 20.27 -7.16
CA TYR A 595 -15.88 19.54 -7.12
C TYR A 595 -15.75 18.63 -8.35
N THR A 596 -14.53 18.54 -8.89
CA THR A 596 -14.19 17.66 -10.00
C THR A 596 -13.00 16.79 -9.62
N GLY A 597 -13.26 15.49 -9.45
CA GLY A 597 -12.28 14.44 -9.18
C GLY A 597 -12.84 13.07 -9.55
N GLY A 598 -11.96 12.08 -9.74
CA GLY A 598 -12.29 10.67 -9.95
C GLY A 598 -13.29 10.37 -11.08
N ASN A 599 -13.95 9.22 -11.00
CA ASN A 599 -15.07 8.82 -11.86
C ASN A 599 -16.41 9.43 -11.38
N GLY A 600 -16.39 10.71 -11.01
CA GLY A 600 -17.52 11.65 -10.89
C GLY A 600 -18.82 11.20 -10.22
N GLY A 601 -19.08 11.71 -9.01
CA GLY A 601 -20.39 11.72 -8.32
C GLY A 601 -20.58 13.01 -7.51
N GLY A 602 -21.76 13.23 -6.94
CA GLY A 602 -22.05 14.40 -6.08
C GLY A 602 -23.36 15.14 -6.40
N LEU A 603 -23.65 16.16 -5.59
CA LEU A 603 -24.86 16.98 -5.66
C LEU A 603 -24.66 18.35 -4.99
N TYR A 604 -25.43 19.35 -5.42
CA TYR A 604 -25.48 20.66 -4.77
C TYR A 604 -26.18 20.57 -3.42
N ILE A 605 -25.69 21.34 -2.46
CA ILE A 605 -26.24 21.45 -1.11
C ILE A 605 -27.16 22.66 -1.10
N VAL A 606 -28.40 22.45 -0.66
CA VAL A 606 -29.42 23.48 -0.41
C VAL A 606 -29.97 23.23 1.00
N GLU A 607 -30.69 24.19 1.58
CA GLU A 607 -31.22 24.07 2.95
C GLU A 607 -32.00 22.76 3.17
N ASP A 608 -32.91 22.43 2.25
CA ASP A 608 -33.76 21.23 2.30
C ASP A 608 -32.99 19.90 2.42
N ASN A 609 -31.77 19.82 1.87
CA ASN A 609 -30.98 18.59 1.86
C ASN A 609 -29.77 18.61 2.80
N LEU A 610 -29.54 19.72 3.53
CA LEU A 610 -28.34 19.93 4.35
C LEU A 610 -28.14 18.82 5.38
N LEU A 611 -29.19 18.43 6.12
CA LEU A 611 -29.09 17.39 7.15
C LEU A 611 -28.82 16.01 6.55
N GLN A 612 -29.43 15.69 5.40
CA GLN A 612 -29.12 14.43 4.72
C GLN A 612 -27.67 14.42 4.21
N VAL A 613 -27.21 15.54 3.66
CA VAL A 613 -25.81 15.72 3.24
C VAL A 613 -24.86 15.51 4.42
N ALA A 614 -25.16 16.09 5.59
CA ALA A 614 -24.37 15.93 6.79
C ALA A 614 -24.26 14.46 7.21
N VAL A 615 -25.37 13.72 7.20
CA VAL A 615 -25.40 12.29 7.48
C VAL A 615 -24.57 11.50 6.46
N VAL A 616 -24.80 11.71 5.15
CA VAL A 616 -24.03 11.03 4.10
C VAL A 616 -22.54 11.29 4.24
N PHE A 617 -22.16 12.55 4.47
CA PHE A 617 -20.77 12.95 4.66
C PHE A 617 -20.16 12.25 5.88
N ALA A 618 -20.83 12.30 7.03
CA ALA A 618 -20.34 11.71 8.27
C ALA A 618 -20.18 10.19 8.14
N MET A 619 -21.22 9.48 7.70
CA MET A 619 -21.20 8.01 7.60
C MET A 619 -20.11 7.51 6.65
N ARG A 620 -19.92 8.18 5.52
CA ARG A 620 -18.89 7.84 4.53
C ARG A 620 -17.45 8.08 5.01
N ARG A 621 -17.27 8.94 6.02
CA ARG A 621 -15.95 9.43 6.45
C ARG A 621 -15.51 8.91 7.81
N ILE A 622 -16.45 8.48 8.65
CA ILE A 622 -16.19 8.15 10.06
C ILE A 622 -15.60 6.75 10.26
N VAL A 623 -15.96 5.82 9.37
CA VAL A 623 -15.38 4.48 9.31
C VAL A 623 -14.16 4.53 8.39
N LYS A 624 -13.00 4.12 8.92
CA LYS A 624 -11.78 4.00 8.12
C LYS A 624 -11.81 2.67 7.35
N PRO A 625 -11.47 2.66 6.06
CA PRO A 625 -11.32 1.44 5.31
C PRO A 625 -10.14 0.65 5.88
N THR A 626 -10.33 -0.65 5.90
CA THR A 626 -9.36 -1.70 6.14
C THR A 626 -9.28 -2.53 4.87
N TRP A 627 -8.22 -3.31 4.69
CA TRP A 627 -8.12 -4.23 3.56
C TRP A 627 -9.30 -5.21 3.48
N LEU A 628 -10.05 -5.44 4.57
CA LEU A 628 -11.13 -6.41 4.63
C LEU A 628 -12.50 -5.80 4.29
N ASN A 629 -12.74 -4.52 4.61
CA ASN A 629 -14.03 -3.85 4.40
C ASN A 629 -14.03 -2.81 3.27
N ASP A 630 -12.92 -2.68 2.53
CA ASP A 630 -12.79 -1.70 1.45
C ASP A 630 -13.86 -1.83 0.34
N ARG A 631 -14.51 -2.99 0.20
CA ARG A 631 -15.60 -3.25 -0.76
C ARG A 631 -17.01 -3.17 -0.16
N ASP A 632 -17.16 -2.92 1.15
CA ASP A 632 -18.48 -2.85 1.76
C ASP A 632 -19.21 -1.60 1.27
N GLN A 633 -20.49 -1.77 0.93
CA GLN A 633 -21.33 -0.73 0.36
C GLN A 633 -22.10 -0.01 1.47
N PHE A 634 -22.08 1.33 1.46
CA PHE A 634 -22.94 2.11 2.34
C PHE A 634 -24.42 1.99 1.94
N LEU A 635 -25.28 1.83 2.93
CA LEU A 635 -26.72 1.67 2.75
C LEU A 635 -27.48 2.89 3.27
N GLN A 636 -28.71 3.04 2.79
CA GLN A 636 -29.70 3.91 3.41
C GLN A 636 -30.02 3.40 4.83
N PRO A 637 -30.32 4.32 5.76
CA PRO A 637 -30.65 3.92 7.12
C PRO A 637 -31.91 3.05 7.13
N THR A 638 -31.89 1.98 7.94
CA THR A 638 -33.07 1.14 8.16
C THR A 638 -33.91 1.62 9.33
N GLU A 639 -33.29 2.41 10.22
CA GLU A 639 -33.90 2.94 11.43
C GLU A 639 -34.20 4.44 11.29
N PHE A 640 -35.07 4.94 12.17
CA PHE A 640 -35.38 6.36 12.26
C PHE A 640 -34.15 7.17 12.71
N LEU A 641 -33.87 8.27 12.02
CA LEU A 641 -32.80 9.20 12.38
C LEU A 641 -33.32 10.32 13.28
N THR A 642 -32.87 10.36 14.53
CA THR A 642 -33.19 11.45 15.46
C THR A 642 -32.57 12.77 15.01
N ASP A 643 -33.14 13.89 15.46
CA ASP A 643 -32.59 15.21 15.12
C ASP A 643 -31.24 15.44 15.80
N GLU A 644 -31.05 14.97 17.03
CA GLU A 644 -29.75 14.98 17.71
C GLU A 644 -28.66 14.32 16.84
N PHE A 645 -28.92 13.13 16.29
CA PHE A 645 -27.97 12.43 15.42
C PHE A 645 -27.66 13.23 14.14
N LYS A 646 -28.67 13.84 13.52
CA LYS A 646 -28.49 14.67 12.32
C LYS A 646 -27.65 15.92 12.63
N TYR A 647 -27.89 16.57 13.76
CA TYR A 647 -27.12 17.75 14.19
C TYR A 647 -25.69 17.38 14.59
N ASP A 648 -25.48 16.25 15.26
CA ASP A 648 -24.15 15.72 15.53
C ASP A 648 -23.38 15.47 14.23
N CYS A 649 -24.02 14.88 13.21
CA CYS A 649 -23.43 14.72 11.89
C CYS A 649 -23.09 16.07 11.24
N LEU A 650 -23.95 17.08 11.40
CA LEU A 650 -23.74 18.43 10.87
C LEU A 650 -22.52 19.08 11.52
N ILE A 651 -22.46 19.14 12.85
CA ILE A 651 -21.32 19.72 13.57
C ILE A 651 -20.03 18.96 13.24
N TRP A 652 -20.10 17.63 13.19
CA TRP A 652 -18.94 16.82 12.80
C TRP A 652 -18.45 17.13 11.38
N MET A 653 -19.37 17.33 10.43
CA MET A 653 -19.07 17.73 9.05
C MET A 653 -18.41 19.11 9.00
N LEU A 654 -18.93 20.11 9.73
CA LEU A 654 -18.40 21.48 9.71
C LEU A 654 -16.91 21.55 10.06
N PHE A 655 -16.46 20.77 11.05
CA PHE A 655 -15.06 20.74 11.48
C PHE A 655 -14.28 19.53 10.94
N ASN A 656 -14.79 18.84 9.91
CA ASN A 656 -14.04 17.76 9.29
C ASN A 656 -12.92 18.26 8.39
N GLY A 657 -11.81 17.53 8.32
CA GLY A 657 -10.70 17.89 7.45
C GLY A 657 -11.02 17.95 5.95
N TYR A 658 -12.12 17.34 5.52
CA TYR A 658 -12.66 17.34 4.16
C TYR A 658 -13.87 18.29 3.98
N ASN A 659 -14.15 19.13 4.97
CA ASN A 659 -14.85 20.37 4.71
C ASN A 659 -13.86 21.35 4.04
N LEU A 660 -13.99 21.45 2.72
CA LEU A 660 -13.18 22.29 1.84
C LEU A 660 -13.98 23.51 1.36
N THR A 661 -15.04 23.88 2.07
CA THR A 661 -15.70 25.17 1.85
C THR A 661 -14.73 26.29 2.24
N ALA A 662 -14.77 27.38 1.50
CA ALA A 662 -13.86 28.51 1.58
C ALA A 662 -14.54 29.80 1.10
N GLY A 663 -14.11 30.92 1.69
CA GLY A 663 -14.38 32.27 1.20
C GLY A 663 -13.13 32.77 0.49
N ALA A 664 -13.25 33.12 -0.79
CA ALA A 664 -12.12 33.63 -1.57
C ALA A 664 -12.58 34.46 -2.79
N ASP A 665 -11.93 35.59 -3.02
CA ASP A 665 -12.09 36.40 -4.23
C ASP A 665 -10.93 36.18 -5.21
N ASP A 666 -11.08 36.70 -6.44
CA ASP A 666 -10.04 36.68 -7.47
C ASP A 666 -9.53 35.27 -7.80
N ILE A 667 -10.45 34.33 -8.02
CA ILE A 667 -10.11 33.00 -8.56
C ILE A 667 -10.27 33.04 -10.09
N ASP A 668 -9.16 32.94 -10.82
CA ASP A 668 -9.18 32.99 -12.29
C ASP A 668 -9.59 31.63 -12.90
N TRP A 669 -10.66 31.62 -13.69
CA TRP A 669 -11.05 30.48 -14.51
C TRP A 669 -11.90 30.89 -15.72
N ASP A 670 -11.61 30.30 -16.88
CA ASP A 670 -12.32 30.53 -18.16
C ASP A 670 -12.37 32.02 -18.56
N GLY A 671 -11.29 32.76 -18.29
CA GLY A 671 -11.18 34.19 -18.58
C GLY A 671 -11.99 35.10 -17.64
N MET A 672 -12.57 34.55 -16.57
CA MET A 672 -13.35 35.28 -15.57
C MET A 672 -12.71 35.18 -14.18
N LYS A 673 -12.94 36.21 -13.37
CA LYS A 673 -12.62 36.19 -11.94
C LYS A 673 -13.85 35.77 -11.15
N TRP A 674 -13.68 34.76 -10.31
CA TRP A 674 -14.73 34.19 -9.48
C TRP A 674 -14.54 34.54 -8.01
N SER A 675 -15.68 34.62 -7.32
CA SER A 675 -15.78 34.74 -5.88
C SER A 675 -16.48 33.51 -5.32
N LEU A 676 -15.94 32.99 -4.21
CA LEU A 676 -16.56 31.94 -3.40
C LEU A 676 -17.05 32.56 -2.11
N ILE A 677 -18.32 32.34 -1.80
CA ILE A 677 -18.94 32.68 -0.52
C ILE A 677 -18.93 31.43 0.35
N ASN A 678 -18.56 31.58 1.62
CA ASN A 678 -18.60 30.47 2.57
C ASN A 678 -19.88 30.53 3.41
N HIS A 679 -20.72 29.51 3.28
CA HIS A 679 -21.97 29.39 4.03
C HIS A 679 -21.87 28.51 5.28
N PHE A 680 -20.70 27.89 5.55
CA PHE A 680 -20.53 26.85 6.57
C PHE A 680 -19.80 27.32 7.84
N ILE A 681 -19.84 28.63 8.14
CA ILE A 681 -19.26 29.18 9.37
C ILE A 681 -20.34 29.18 10.47
N PRO A 682 -20.20 28.39 11.55
CA PRO A 682 -21.23 28.29 12.60
C PRO A 682 -21.14 29.40 13.66
N PHE A 683 -20.48 30.52 13.35
CA PHE A 683 -20.22 31.60 14.29
C PHE A 683 -20.51 32.95 13.64
N SER A 684 -21.01 33.89 14.43
CA SER A 684 -21.09 35.30 14.06
C SER A 684 -19.71 35.97 14.11
N GLU A 685 -19.57 37.10 13.42
CA GLU A 685 -18.34 37.90 13.41
C GLU A 685 -17.93 38.34 14.82
N GLN A 686 -18.90 38.68 15.67
CA GLN A 686 -18.68 39.13 17.04
C GLN A 686 -18.14 38.00 17.93
N GLU A 687 -18.65 36.78 17.78
CA GLU A 687 -18.21 35.62 18.57
C GLU A 687 -16.74 35.26 18.33
N VAL A 688 -16.23 35.51 17.12
CA VAL A 688 -14.86 35.14 16.73
C VAL A 688 -13.92 36.34 16.56
N GLY A 689 -14.41 37.56 16.75
CA GLY A 689 -13.62 38.79 16.63
C GLY A 689 -13.15 39.06 15.19
N SER A 690 -13.98 38.74 14.19
CA SER A 690 -13.65 39.00 12.79
C SER A 690 -13.53 40.51 12.52
N PRO A 691 -12.49 40.97 11.79
CA PRO A 691 -12.31 42.39 11.48
C PRO A 691 -13.26 42.90 10.38
N GLY A 692 -14.04 42.02 9.75
CA GLY A 692 -14.94 42.35 8.65
C GLY A 692 -16.15 41.43 8.59
N ARG A 693 -17.17 41.88 7.83
CA ARG A 693 -18.45 41.19 7.66
C ARG A 693 -18.30 39.87 6.90
N PHE A 694 -18.94 38.82 7.40
CA PHE A 694 -19.16 37.59 6.66
C PHE A 694 -20.29 37.78 5.65
N GLU A 695 -20.12 37.24 4.45
CA GLU A 695 -21.07 37.46 3.36
C GLU A 695 -22.28 36.52 3.44
N SER A 696 -22.21 35.52 4.32
CA SER A 696 -23.31 34.64 4.68
C SER A 696 -23.30 34.34 6.17
N ASP A 697 -24.46 34.43 6.80
CA ASP A 697 -24.75 33.99 8.17
C ASP A 697 -25.63 32.72 8.20
N PHE A 698 -25.83 32.07 7.04
CA PHE A 698 -26.67 30.89 6.85
C PHE A 698 -26.55 29.83 7.96
N MET A 699 -25.33 29.38 8.29
CA MET A 699 -25.17 28.31 9.29
C MET A 699 -25.50 28.76 10.71
N VAL A 700 -25.30 30.04 11.05
CA VAL A 700 -25.73 30.61 12.34
C VAL A 700 -27.24 30.60 12.42
N GLN A 701 -27.92 31.10 11.38
CA GLN A 701 -29.39 31.09 11.32
C GLN A 701 -29.95 29.67 11.33
N PHE A 702 -29.32 28.73 10.62
CA PHE A 702 -29.75 27.34 10.56
C PHE A 702 -29.65 26.63 11.92
N LEU A 703 -28.61 26.94 12.70
CA LEU A 703 -28.38 26.35 14.02
C LEU A 703 -29.19 27.04 15.14
N ASP A 704 -29.76 28.22 14.87
CA ASP A 704 -30.58 28.92 15.85
C ASP A 704 -31.80 28.09 16.28
N GLY A 705 -32.05 28.07 17.59
CA GLY A 705 -33.11 27.26 18.20
C GLY A 705 -32.93 25.73 18.11
N LYS A 706 -31.82 25.20 17.58
CA LYS A 706 -31.57 23.75 17.54
C LYS A 706 -30.98 23.24 18.85
N THR A 707 -31.49 22.11 19.35
CA THR A 707 -30.93 21.43 20.53
C THR A 707 -29.78 20.51 20.11
N LEU A 708 -28.56 20.88 20.47
CA LEU A 708 -27.34 20.12 20.19
C LEU A 708 -26.98 19.20 21.36
N SER A 709 -26.32 18.08 21.06
CA SER A 709 -25.74 17.22 22.09
C SER A 709 -24.59 17.90 22.83
N SER A 710 -24.27 17.42 24.03
CA SER A 710 -23.10 17.89 24.80
C SER A 710 -21.79 17.82 24.00
N GLU A 711 -21.60 16.74 23.24
CA GLU A 711 -20.41 16.51 22.43
C GLU A 711 -20.32 17.48 21.26
N ALA A 712 -21.45 17.75 20.59
CA ALA A 712 -21.55 18.74 19.53
C ALA A 712 -21.28 20.16 20.04
N VAL A 713 -21.83 20.53 21.20
CA VAL A 713 -21.56 21.82 21.86
C VAL A 713 -20.07 21.96 22.18
N ALA A 714 -19.44 20.93 22.76
CA ALA A 714 -18.01 20.97 23.08
C ALA A 714 -17.12 21.18 21.83
N VAL A 715 -17.48 20.55 20.70
CA VAL A 715 -16.78 20.76 19.42
C VAL A 715 -16.95 22.19 18.92
N LEU A 716 -18.16 22.74 18.98
CA LEU A 716 -18.44 24.13 18.59
C LEU A 716 -17.65 25.12 19.45
N ASP A 717 -17.65 24.94 20.77
CA ASP A 717 -16.95 25.82 21.70
C ASP A 717 -15.44 25.81 21.46
N CYS A 718 -14.84 24.63 21.30
CA CYS A 718 -13.42 24.52 20.95
C CYS A 718 -13.13 25.10 19.56
N GLY A 719 -14.02 24.89 18.59
CA GLY A 719 -13.93 25.48 17.26
C GLY A 719 -13.95 27.02 17.30
N ARG A 720 -14.80 27.61 18.14
CA ARG A 720 -14.92 29.06 18.32
C ARG A 720 -13.59 29.67 18.77
N GLU A 721 -12.93 29.04 19.74
CA GLU A 721 -11.62 29.50 20.25
C GLU A 721 -10.51 29.39 19.19
N ILE A 722 -10.57 28.40 18.29
CA ILE A 722 -9.64 28.30 17.16
C ILE A 722 -9.88 29.44 16.17
N TRP A 723 -11.13 29.79 15.86
CA TRP A 723 -11.43 30.93 14.99
C TRP A 723 -11.02 32.27 15.62
N LYS A 724 -11.25 32.48 16.92
CA LYS A 724 -10.73 33.66 17.64
C LYS A 724 -9.21 33.76 17.52
N SER A 725 -8.51 32.63 17.70
CA SER A 725 -7.05 32.56 17.56
C SER A 725 -6.59 32.81 16.12
N TYR A 726 -7.41 32.48 15.12
CA TYR A 726 -7.13 32.81 13.74
C TYR A 726 -7.21 34.33 13.50
N PHE A 727 -8.28 34.99 13.94
CA PHE A 727 -8.49 36.43 13.73
C PHE A 727 -7.62 37.34 14.60
N SER A 728 -7.03 36.84 15.68
CA SER A 728 -6.14 37.63 16.54
C SER A 728 -4.84 38.08 15.86
N TYR A 729 -4.53 37.54 14.68
CA TYR A 729 -3.30 37.82 13.94
C TYR A 729 -3.53 37.81 12.43
N VAL A 730 -2.84 38.69 11.71
CA VAL A 730 -2.88 38.76 10.23
C VAL A 730 -1.69 38.00 9.64
N ASP A 731 -1.98 36.99 8.83
CA ASP A 731 -0.95 36.17 8.18
C ASP A 731 -0.03 36.95 7.22
N ILE A 732 1.21 36.47 7.11
CA ILE A 732 2.16 36.98 6.10
C ILE A 732 1.61 36.80 4.68
N ARG A 733 2.06 37.65 3.76
CA ARG A 733 1.57 37.69 2.37
C ARG A 733 1.60 36.31 1.68
N ALA A 734 2.69 35.56 1.83
CA ALA A 734 2.83 34.24 1.20
C ALA A 734 1.73 33.25 1.64
N VAL A 735 1.37 33.26 2.93
CA VAL A 735 0.31 32.41 3.48
C VAL A 735 -1.06 32.89 2.98
N ARG A 736 -1.30 34.22 2.97
CA ARG A 736 -2.54 34.80 2.46
C ARG A 736 -2.76 34.50 0.98
N GLU A 737 -1.72 34.58 0.15
CA GLU A 737 -1.80 34.25 -1.27
C GLU A 737 -2.01 32.74 -1.50
N ALA A 738 -1.29 31.88 -0.77
CA ALA A 738 -1.38 30.43 -0.90
C ALA A 738 -2.77 29.85 -0.59
N TYR A 739 -3.46 30.45 0.39
CA TYR A 739 -4.79 29.99 0.84
C TYR A 739 -5.92 30.96 0.53
N LYS A 740 -5.67 31.97 -0.31
CA LYS A 740 -6.63 33.02 -0.72
C LYS A 740 -7.37 33.61 0.48
N LEU A 741 -6.61 34.07 1.49
CA LEU A 741 -7.14 34.71 2.70
C LEU A 741 -7.42 36.20 2.46
N ASN A 742 -8.16 36.51 1.39
CA ASN A 742 -8.50 37.86 0.96
C ASN A 742 -9.92 38.29 1.37
N ARG A 743 -10.63 37.44 2.11
CA ARG A 743 -11.96 37.72 2.67
C ARG A 743 -12.04 37.29 4.14
N PRO A 744 -12.93 37.88 4.94
CA PRO A 744 -13.13 37.49 6.33
C PRO A 744 -13.89 36.16 6.50
N ASP A 745 -14.75 35.75 5.56
CA ASP A 745 -15.56 34.52 5.61
C ASP A 745 -14.75 33.23 5.31
N VAL A 746 -13.59 33.08 5.95
CA VAL A 746 -12.70 31.94 5.75
C VAL A 746 -13.30 30.62 6.25
N GLY A 747 -13.07 29.56 5.49
CA GLY A 747 -13.52 28.21 5.84
C GLY A 747 -12.57 27.46 6.76
N TRP A 748 -13.05 26.33 7.29
CA TRP A 748 -12.28 25.49 8.22
C TRP A 748 -10.95 25.02 7.63
N TYR A 749 -10.93 24.70 6.33
CA TYR A 749 -9.70 24.38 5.62
C TYR A 749 -8.69 25.54 5.69
N GLN A 750 -9.13 26.76 5.37
CA GLN A 750 -8.28 27.95 5.34
C GLN A 750 -7.72 28.26 6.74
N VAL A 751 -8.57 28.24 7.77
CA VAL A 751 -8.17 28.47 9.17
C VAL A 751 -7.09 27.49 9.62
N ARG A 752 -7.31 26.17 9.47
CA ARG A 752 -6.33 25.17 9.89
C ARG A 752 -5.01 25.26 9.15
N LYS A 753 -5.07 25.55 7.84
CA LYS A 753 -3.87 25.66 7.02
C LYS A 753 -3.04 26.90 7.37
N ALA A 754 -3.71 28.04 7.58
CA ALA A 754 -3.06 29.26 8.05
C ALA A 754 -2.39 29.06 9.41
N LEU A 755 -3.12 28.53 10.40
CA LEU A 755 -2.58 28.27 11.75
C LEU A 755 -1.41 27.28 11.74
N ARG A 756 -1.45 26.26 10.86
CA ARG A 756 -0.34 25.33 10.68
C ARG A 756 0.91 26.02 10.13
N GLU A 757 0.78 26.94 9.17
CA GLU A 757 1.92 27.71 8.68
C GLU A 757 2.44 28.68 9.75
N ARG A 758 1.56 29.31 10.54
CA ARG A 758 1.98 30.17 11.68
C ARG A 758 2.86 29.41 12.67
N ALA A 759 2.53 28.15 12.97
CA ALA A 759 3.28 27.31 13.91
C ALA A 759 4.69 26.94 13.44
N LYS A 760 5.03 27.14 12.16
CA LYS A 760 6.40 26.96 11.65
C LYS A 760 7.31 28.16 11.93
N SER A 761 6.74 29.32 12.26
CA SER A 761 7.49 30.52 12.63
C SER A 761 7.96 30.43 14.08
N SER A 762 9.22 30.77 14.35
CA SER A 762 9.77 30.89 15.70
C SER A 762 9.20 32.05 16.51
N HIS A 763 8.45 32.96 15.88
CA HIS A 763 7.94 34.19 16.49
C HIS A 763 6.48 34.10 16.94
N ASN A 764 5.77 33.02 16.57
CA ASN A 764 4.36 32.86 16.90
C ASN A 764 4.19 31.72 17.91
N VAL A 765 3.35 31.93 18.92
CA VAL A 765 2.92 30.84 19.81
C VAL A 765 1.99 29.92 19.01
N PRO A 766 2.31 28.62 18.88
CA PRO A 766 1.44 27.68 18.19
C PRO A 766 0.07 27.60 18.88
N VAL A 767 -1.00 27.68 18.10
CA VAL A 767 -2.36 27.42 18.59
C VAL A 767 -2.48 25.91 18.82
N SER A 768 -2.78 25.51 20.06
CA SER A 768 -3.01 24.11 20.39
C SER A 768 -4.37 23.65 19.86
N PHE A 769 -4.39 22.50 19.17
CA PHE A 769 -5.62 21.84 18.75
C PHE A 769 -6.06 20.73 19.72
N ALA A 770 -5.34 20.50 20.82
CA ALA A 770 -5.52 19.33 21.67
C ALA A 770 -6.95 19.19 22.24
N SER A 771 -7.52 20.27 22.79
CA SER A 771 -8.89 20.25 23.33
C SER A 771 -9.92 19.97 22.24
N PHE A 772 -9.78 20.64 21.08
CA PHE A 772 -10.63 20.40 19.91
C PHE A 772 -10.52 18.95 19.43
N GLU A 773 -9.30 18.42 19.32
CA GLU A 773 -9.06 17.04 18.88
C GLU A 773 -9.68 16.02 19.84
N SER A 774 -9.67 16.30 21.16
CA SER A 774 -10.34 15.47 22.16
C SER A 774 -11.86 15.48 21.97
N SER A 775 -12.50 16.66 21.96
CA SER A 775 -13.95 16.77 21.78
C SER A 775 -14.42 16.24 20.43
N TYR A 776 -13.66 16.49 19.35
CA TYR A 776 -13.97 15.96 18.02
C TYR A 776 -13.85 14.44 17.98
N LYS A 777 -12.90 13.85 18.72
CA LYS A 777 -12.75 12.40 18.86
C LYS A 777 -13.94 11.79 19.62
N GLU A 778 -14.40 12.41 20.71
CA GLU A 778 -15.58 11.96 21.47
C GLU A 778 -16.84 11.94 20.59
N LEU A 779 -17.11 13.05 19.88
CA LEU A 779 -18.22 13.11 18.92
C LEU A 779 -18.07 12.06 17.80
N SER A 780 -16.83 11.82 17.34
CA SER A 780 -16.55 10.78 16.35
C SER A 780 -16.81 9.36 16.87
N GLU A 781 -16.55 9.10 18.15
CA GLU A 781 -16.77 7.79 18.76
C GLU A 781 -18.27 7.55 18.96
N LYS A 782 -19.02 8.56 19.41
CA LYS A 782 -20.49 8.56 19.48
C LYS A 782 -21.11 8.21 18.12
N LEU A 783 -20.75 8.95 17.07
CA LEU A 783 -21.30 8.76 15.73
C LEU A 783 -20.86 7.42 15.08
N ARG A 784 -19.69 6.88 15.43
CA ARG A 784 -19.19 5.61 14.86
C ARG A 784 -20.06 4.42 15.25
N MET A 785 -20.59 4.39 16.48
CA MET A 785 -21.48 3.31 16.95
C MET A 785 -22.76 3.23 16.09
N ASN A 786 -23.31 4.40 15.77
CA ASN A 786 -24.52 4.54 14.97
C ASN A 786 -24.42 4.03 13.52
N VAL A 787 -23.21 3.90 12.96
CA VAL A 787 -23.05 3.45 11.57
C VAL A 787 -23.66 2.07 11.34
N TYR A 788 -23.42 1.14 12.28
CA TYR A 788 -23.95 -0.21 12.18
C TYR A 788 -25.34 -0.32 12.80
N GLU A 789 -25.62 0.41 13.88
CA GLU A 789 -26.91 0.38 14.58
C GLU A 789 -28.06 0.95 13.73
N LEU A 790 -27.79 2.01 12.96
CA LEU A 790 -28.78 2.63 12.08
C LEU A 790 -28.79 2.01 10.67
N GLY A 791 -27.97 0.98 10.43
CA GLY A 791 -27.99 0.19 9.21
C GLY A 791 -27.21 0.76 8.02
N PHE A 792 -26.37 1.79 8.20
CA PHE A 792 -25.54 2.35 7.11
C PHE A 792 -24.46 1.38 6.61
N LEU A 793 -24.03 0.43 7.44
CA LEU A 793 -23.18 -0.71 7.06
C LEU A 793 -23.68 -1.98 7.74
N ARG A 794 -23.42 -3.13 7.12
CA ARG A 794 -23.62 -4.45 7.74
C ARG A 794 -22.36 -4.87 8.49
N LYS A 795 -22.54 -5.58 9.61
CA LYS A 795 -21.43 -6.12 10.42
C LYS A 795 -20.77 -7.32 9.75
#